data_AF-A0A9N9SUM0-F1
#
_entry.id   AF-A0A9N9SUM0-F1
#
_cell.length_a   1.000
_cell.length_b   1.000
_cell.length_c   1.000
_cell.angle_alpha   90.00
_cell.angle_beta   90.00
_cell.angle_gamma   90.00
#
_symmetry.space_group_name_H-M   'P 1'
#
loop_
_entity.id
_entity.type
_entity.pdbx_description
1 polymer ?
#
loop_
_entity_poly.entity_id
_entity_poly.type
_entity_poly.pdbx_seq_one_letter_code
_entity_poly.pdbx_strand_id
1 'polypeptide(L)'
;TDEPDVIQDIVPQNVIEEEERRINHFAALLTGRSSLDLRNDTMPKDLNKNNVVATGRFTFHRRNLHYSFYISEKAARPRSLHFLDNQGNILEEFTLSHAGGLVNSPYQNATRKVCGIWRRVPRDYRRLLKQEKMYVVLIWGTKDSEFTLSGKLTKYVALASELFSSLLEPAPGTDSARMAGSGGTALVSTSSTPSPSVHVAVIFNGLFTSEESMGVPINVMLALDEKKQIIIEGNIKVNKPAPDLNLIELSSPVSLADLRSLSRGRVLLTVSSVSEPSALRLSGSIITKVTCEIFQALLVGDRDLTSTSNGLTWMYLNNQGALIYNIQIDNRNTDQLHNVTLTDASGKRKAEVLTPYFHTGVAHGSEDRLVHKILEPLYNSRLDMRISVGNSSLHGHLNSKLVADARDGPAPILLKRENYSLPSTVGGIAWISVDSECHIHYDLSISGLGHERKLELYLEMYPIIAPGAPVLIKTLEEFEGNQVEGSPIDVLTKEELDMLDSGVTFVKLKDSLHKVVLLSATLPKVKLPISCRSPYRDRDNNVPVIYDIPGVGHPTESCFFEGKFYKKDSTWVSKNPCQMCFCQDGQPTCDEMNCPDNKCPHKNFTTPGECCPICGEPEVLMSTKKCIFNGRTYSPGSKFHPFLIPIGFDDCTVCTCDPLDLEIKCKRIDSNTDKCGKGAATTPDTMGEDNIRKWPVQRKEEVSNSELILKEGGCKNRINPEKPYKNQSTYHPYISSLGEYKCVTCKCQNGTSTCLRERCEWKNCKMIFELRKSKSRNNKKSFPEEYCCTIKECRRIRHRKKLEERASHKQ
;
A
#
# COMPACT_ATOMS: atom_id res chain seq x y z
N THR A 1 -9.91 12.01 -73.79
CA THR A 1 -10.55 11.36 -72.62
C THR A 1 -9.50 10.42 -72.04
N ASP A 2 -8.34 10.94 -71.64
CA ASP A 2 -8.08 11.66 -70.38
C ASP A 2 -8.49 10.85 -69.15
N GLU A 3 -7.55 10.05 -68.65
CA GLU A 3 -7.32 9.86 -67.22
C GLU A 3 -5.84 9.45 -67.00
N PRO A 4 -5.13 10.06 -66.02
CA PRO A 4 -3.67 9.97 -65.92
C PRO A 4 -3.19 8.84 -65.02
N ASP A 5 -1.97 8.36 -65.29
CA ASP A 5 -1.18 7.50 -64.41
C ASP A 5 -0.98 8.15 -63.03
N VAL A 6 -1.59 7.57 -61.99
CA VAL A 6 -1.27 7.88 -60.60
C VAL A 6 -0.15 6.93 -60.16
N ILE A 7 1.07 7.45 -60.15
CA ILE A 7 2.17 6.88 -59.36
C ILE A 7 1.78 7.08 -57.89
N GLN A 8 1.25 6.04 -57.24
CA GLN A 8 1.19 6.01 -55.79
C GLN A 8 2.60 5.73 -55.27
N ASP A 9 3.30 6.79 -54.85
CA ASP A 9 4.43 6.69 -53.94
C ASP A 9 3.94 6.01 -52.66
N ILE A 10 4.12 4.69 -52.58
CA ILE A 10 3.97 3.94 -51.34
C ILE A 10 5.18 4.32 -50.47
N VAL A 11 5.03 5.39 -49.69
CA VAL A 11 5.93 5.67 -48.58
C VAL A 11 5.78 4.50 -47.58
N PRO A 12 6.84 3.73 -47.26
CA PRO A 12 6.72 2.59 -46.36
C PRO A 12 6.23 3.05 -44.97
N GLN A 13 5.22 2.39 -44.41
CA GLN A 13 4.68 2.67 -43.07
C GLN A 13 5.75 2.68 -41.96
N ASN A 14 6.88 1.99 -42.15
CA ASN A 14 8.03 2.00 -41.23
C ASN A 14 8.70 3.38 -41.11
N VAL A 15 8.62 4.23 -42.14
CA VAL A 15 9.22 5.57 -42.12
C VAL A 15 8.40 6.50 -41.22
N ILE A 16 7.06 6.35 -41.21
CA ILE A 16 6.14 7.17 -40.40
C ILE A 16 6.28 6.84 -38.91
N GLU A 17 6.47 5.57 -38.53
CA GLU A 17 6.74 5.19 -37.12
C GLU A 17 8.09 5.71 -36.61
N GLU A 18 9.15 5.70 -37.43
CA GLU A 18 10.45 6.28 -37.06
C GLU A 18 10.44 7.80 -37.02
N GLU A 19 9.61 8.45 -37.84
CA GLU A 19 9.45 9.91 -37.88
C GLU A 19 8.60 10.42 -36.70
N GLU A 20 7.54 9.70 -36.31
CA GLU A 20 6.80 9.97 -35.07
C GLU A 20 7.66 9.73 -33.81
N ARG A 21 8.52 8.69 -33.79
CA ARG A 21 9.49 8.48 -32.70
C ARG A 21 10.47 9.66 -32.57
N ARG A 22 10.91 10.25 -33.68
CA ARG A 22 11.85 11.39 -33.70
C ARG A 22 11.25 12.70 -33.15
N ILE A 23 9.94 12.91 -33.25
CA ILE A 23 9.27 14.16 -32.82
C ILE A 23 9.03 14.21 -31.30
N ASN A 24 9.25 13.10 -30.59
CA ASN A 24 8.87 12.93 -29.19
C ASN A 24 10.03 13.09 -28.19
N HIS A 25 11.28 13.22 -28.65
CA HIS A 25 12.45 13.34 -27.79
C HIS A 25 13.00 14.77 -27.76
N PHE A 26 13.28 15.25 -26.55
CA PHE A 26 13.87 16.57 -26.32
C PHE A 26 15.02 16.45 -25.33
N ALA A 27 15.94 17.39 -25.39
CA ALA A 27 16.99 17.53 -24.40
C ALA A 27 17.16 18.98 -23.98
N ALA A 28 17.70 19.15 -22.77
CA ALA A 28 18.08 20.45 -22.24
C ALA A 28 19.49 20.37 -21.67
N LEU A 29 20.32 21.35 -21.98
CA LEU A 29 21.57 21.61 -21.26
C LEU A 29 21.29 22.73 -20.25
N LEU A 30 21.55 22.47 -18.97
CA LEU A 30 21.32 23.40 -17.88
C LEU A 30 22.66 23.85 -17.31
N THR A 31 23.00 25.10 -17.58
CA THR A 31 24.26 25.75 -17.23
C THR A 31 23.99 27.16 -16.70
N GLY A 32 25.00 27.82 -16.14
CA GLY A 32 24.88 29.23 -15.77
C GLY A 32 24.64 30.17 -16.96
N ARG A 33 25.16 29.82 -18.15
CA ARG A 33 25.03 30.64 -19.38
C ARG A 33 23.77 30.39 -20.20
N SER A 34 23.16 29.22 -20.04
CA SER A 34 21.87 28.88 -20.66
C SER A 34 20.67 29.35 -19.84
N SER A 35 20.92 30.16 -18.80
CA SER A 35 19.89 30.53 -17.84
C SER A 35 18.89 31.52 -18.44
N LEU A 36 17.60 31.27 -18.22
CA LEU A 36 16.54 32.22 -18.55
C LEU A 36 16.64 33.40 -17.58
N ASP A 37 16.91 34.61 -18.08
CA ASP A 37 16.82 35.85 -17.30
C ASP A 37 15.34 36.08 -16.93
N LEU A 38 14.93 35.56 -15.77
CA LEU A 38 13.58 35.76 -15.24
C LEU A 38 13.40 37.25 -14.93
N ARG A 39 12.43 37.88 -15.61
CA ARG A 39 12.03 39.27 -15.34
C ARG A 39 11.44 39.37 -13.94
N ASN A 40 12.29 39.62 -12.93
CA ASN A 40 12.05 40.40 -11.70
C ASN A 40 13.00 40.09 -10.55
N ASP A 41 13.98 39.20 -10.70
CA ASP A 41 14.88 38.93 -9.59
C ASP A 41 16.10 39.85 -9.55
N THR A 42 16.09 40.74 -8.56
CA THR A 42 17.27 41.34 -7.93
C THR A 42 18.12 40.28 -7.19
N MET A 43 18.22 39.06 -7.72
CA MET A 43 18.99 37.97 -7.12
C MET A 43 20.43 38.04 -7.62
N PRO A 44 21.43 38.01 -6.72
CA PRO A 44 22.83 38.12 -7.10
C PRO A 44 23.23 36.94 -7.98
N LYS A 45 23.87 37.23 -9.12
CA LYS A 45 24.38 36.28 -10.14
C LYS A 45 25.47 35.31 -9.65
N ASP A 46 25.77 35.29 -8.35
CA ASP A 46 26.98 34.69 -7.73
C ASP A 46 26.77 33.33 -7.04
N LEU A 47 25.64 32.65 -7.23
CA LEU A 47 25.34 31.42 -6.47
C LEU A 47 25.87 30.11 -7.09
N ASN A 48 26.28 30.08 -8.37
CA ASN A 48 26.90 28.88 -8.97
C ASN A 48 28.42 28.79 -8.74
N LYS A 49 28.89 28.91 -7.50
CA LYS A 49 30.34 28.95 -7.19
C LYS A 49 31.12 27.72 -7.67
N ASN A 50 30.45 26.57 -7.77
CA ASN A 50 31.07 25.29 -8.15
C ASN A 50 30.92 24.94 -9.64
N ASN A 51 30.34 25.85 -10.44
CA ASN A 51 29.98 25.62 -11.84
C ASN A 51 29.25 24.27 -12.06
N VAL A 52 28.18 24.08 -11.29
CA VAL A 52 27.26 22.94 -11.44
C VAL A 52 26.64 22.98 -12.82
N VAL A 53 26.62 21.83 -13.49
CA VAL A 53 25.98 21.60 -14.79
C VAL A 53 25.00 20.45 -14.66
N ALA A 54 23.90 20.49 -15.41
CA ALA A 54 22.98 19.37 -15.54
C ALA A 54 22.54 19.17 -16.99
N THR A 55 22.11 17.97 -17.32
CA THR A 55 21.54 17.63 -18.62
C THR A 55 20.22 16.90 -18.43
N GLY A 56 19.21 17.27 -19.21
CA GLY A 56 17.86 16.71 -19.19
C GLY A 56 17.54 15.94 -20.47
N ARG A 57 16.82 14.83 -20.34
CA ARG A 57 16.19 14.09 -21.44
C ARG A 57 14.69 14.04 -21.19
N PHE A 58 13.91 14.30 -22.23
CA PHE A 58 12.47 14.32 -22.16
C PHE A 58 11.89 13.48 -23.26
N THR A 59 10.96 12.58 -22.91
CA THR A 59 10.27 11.70 -23.85
C THR A 59 8.78 11.89 -23.70
N PHE A 60 8.15 12.38 -24.76
CA PHE A 60 6.71 12.58 -24.82
C PHE A 60 6.01 11.34 -25.34
N HIS A 61 5.16 10.72 -24.54
CA HIS A 61 4.43 9.51 -24.92
C HIS A 61 3.01 9.53 -24.33
N ARG A 62 1.98 9.25 -25.15
CA ARG A 62 0.56 9.17 -24.71
C ARG A 62 0.07 10.34 -23.84
N ARG A 63 0.45 11.58 -24.19
CA ARG A 63 0.13 12.83 -23.44
C ARG A 63 0.88 13.01 -22.12
N ASN A 64 1.83 12.14 -21.81
CA ASN A 64 2.71 12.28 -20.67
C ASN A 64 4.11 12.68 -21.13
N LEU A 65 4.77 13.56 -20.38
CA LEU A 65 6.15 13.94 -20.63
C LEU A 65 7.02 13.34 -19.52
N HIS A 66 7.77 12.30 -19.85
CA HIS A 66 8.77 11.74 -18.94
C HIS A 66 10.01 12.62 -18.97
N TYR A 67 10.59 12.91 -17.81
CA TYR A 67 11.83 13.66 -17.69
C TYR A 67 12.89 12.85 -16.94
N SER A 68 14.14 13.07 -17.32
CA SER A 68 15.30 12.42 -16.73
C SER A 68 16.45 13.41 -16.69
N PHE A 69 16.98 13.71 -15.50
CA PHE A 69 18.15 14.58 -15.35
C PHE A 69 19.35 13.82 -14.84
N TYR A 70 20.52 14.20 -15.35
CA TYR A 70 21.80 13.83 -14.81
C TYR A 70 22.56 15.11 -14.44
N ILE A 71 23.07 15.14 -13.21
CA ILE A 71 23.54 16.37 -12.55
C ILE A 71 24.98 16.16 -12.13
N SER A 72 25.77 17.23 -12.21
CA SER A 72 27.16 17.31 -11.77
C SER A 72 27.39 16.63 -10.43
N GLU A 73 28.53 15.97 -10.30
CA GLU A 73 28.84 15.25 -9.08
C GLU A 73 29.04 16.16 -7.86
N LYS A 74 29.33 17.44 -8.13
CA LYS A 74 29.60 18.50 -7.16
C LYS A 74 28.34 19.05 -6.49
N ALA A 75 27.15 18.63 -6.96
CA ALA A 75 25.87 19.07 -6.44
C ALA A 75 25.07 17.93 -5.80
N ALA A 76 24.33 18.30 -4.75
CA ALA A 76 23.28 17.44 -4.19
C ALA A 76 22.08 17.35 -5.15
N ARG A 77 21.11 16.49 -4.85
CA ARG A 77 19.86 16.41 -5.61
C ARG A 77 19.05 17.73 -5.45
N PRO A 78 18.48 18.28 -6.55
CA PRO A 78 17.64 19.48 -6.49
C PRO A 78 16.36 19.23 -5.69
N ARG A 79 15.85 20.30 -5.08
CA ARG A 79 14.60 20.29 -4.29
C ARG A 79 13.38 20.26 -5.20
N SER A 80 13.35 21.08 -6.23
CA SER A 80 12.21 21.21 -7.14
C SER A 80 12.62 21.38 -8.60
N LEU A 81 11.67 21.07 -9.48
CA LEU A 81 11.73 21.23 -10.93
C LEU A 81 10.54 22.08 -11.37
N HIS A 82 10.81 23.15 -12.10
CA HIS A 82 9.77 23.99 -12.71
C HIS A 82 9.84 23.89 -14.23
N PHE A 83 8.67 23.76 -14.87
CA PHE A 83 8.52 23.99 -16.29
C PHE A 83 8.04 25.41 -16.52
N LEU A 84 8.69 26.14 -17.43
CA LEU A 84 8.38 27.53 -17.73
C LEU A 84 8.09 27.73 -19.22
N ASP A 85 7.34 28.78 -19.55
CA ASP A 85 7.28 29.29 -20.91
C ASP A 85 8.47 30.21 -21.25
N ASN A 86 8.47 30.78 -22.45
CA ASN A 86 9.52 31.69 -22.91
C ASN A 86 9.45 33.09 -22.27
N GLN A 87 8.40 33.40 -21.50
CA GLN A 87 8.26 34.65 -20.75
C GLN A 87 8.68 34.48 -19.28
N GLY A 88 8.92 33.24 -18.83
CA GLY A 88 9.27 32.90 -17.45
C GLY A 88 8.07 32.57 -16.57
N ASN A 89 6.87 32.39 -17.14
CA ASN A 89 5.70 31.98 -16.36
C ASN A 89 5.79 30.48 -16.01
N ILE A 90 5.47 30.13 -14.77
CA ILE A 90 5.45 28.75 -14.30
C ILE A 90 4.24 28.02 -14.92
N LEU A 91 4.54 26.96 -15.66
CA LEU A 91 3.55 26.06 -16.26
C LEU A 91 3.20 24.90 -15.33
N GLU A 92 4.20 24.37 -14.62
CA GLU A 92 4.07 23.23 -13.69
C GLU A 92 5.27 23.19 -12.72
N GLU A 93 5.04 22.71 -11.49
CA GLU A 93 6.05 22.55 -10.44
C GLU A 93 6.04 21.12 -9.88
N PHE A 94 7.24 20.55 -9.68
CA PHE A 94 7.43 19.23 -9.11
C PHE A 94 8.40 19.29 -7.93
N THR A 95 8.06 18.60 -6.84
CA THR A 95 8.98 18.36 -5.72
C THR A 95 9.84 17.12 -6.03
N LEU A 96 11.15 17.29 -6.07
CA LEU A 96 12.11 16.23 -6.44
C LEU A 96 12.81 15.59 -5.25
N SER A 97 13.04 16.35 -4.16
CA SER A 97 13.64 15.83 -2.94
C SER A 97 13.23 16.63 -1.71
N HIS A 98 13.33 15.97 -0.55
CA HIS A 98 13.06 16.58 0.75
C HIS A 98 14.35 17.20 1.33
N ALA A 99 14.25 17.80 2.52
CA ALA A 99 15.40 18.36 3.23
C ALA A 99 16.57 17.36 3.29
N GLY A 100 17.76 17.80 2.87
CA GLY A 100 18.95 16.96 2.77
C GLY A 100 19.12 16.19 1.45
N GLY A 101 18.25 16.39 0.45
CA GLY A 101 18.37 15.77 -0.87
C GLY A 101 17.98 14.29 -0.92
N LEU A 102 17.28 13.81 0.11
CA LEU A 102 16.87 12.40 0.26
C LEU A 102 15.67 12.08 -0.64
N VAL A 103 15.70 10.88 -1.25
CA VAL A 103 14.60 10.31 -2.04
C VAL A 103 14.44 8.83 -1.71
N ASN A 104 13.19 8.38 -1.62
CA ASN A 104 12.82 7.00 -1.31
C ASN A 104 12.76 6.12 -2.56
N SER A 105 13.76 6.21 -3.45
CA SER A 105 13.83 5.43 -4.69
C SER A 105 15.16 4.68 -4.82
N PRO A 106 15.13 3.33 -4.81
CA PRO A 106 16.34 2.53 -5.04
C PRO A 106 16.95 2.78 -6.42
N TYR A 107 16.13 2.95 -7.45
CA TYR A 107 16.58 3.21 -8.82
C TYR A 107 17.33 4.54 -8.91
N GLN A 108 16.71 5.61 -8.44
CA GLN A 108 17.27 6.96 -8.51
C GLN A 108 18.54 7.09 -7.65
N ASN A 109 18.65 6.34 -6.55
CA ASN A 109 19.85 6.32 -5.72
C ASN A 109 20.99 5.51 -6.37
N ALA A 110 20.69 4.38 -7.02
CA ALA A 110 21.69 3.56 -7.71
C ALA A 110 22.19 4.18 -9.03
N THR A 111 21.34 4.97 -9.71
CA THR A 111 21.68 5.59 -11.00
C THR A 111 22.17 7.04 -10.88
N ARG A 112 21.94 7.68 -9.72
CA ARG A 112 22.14 9.13 -9.50
C ARG A 112 21.31 10.03 -10.43
N LYS A 113 20.38 9.45 -11.19
CA LYS A 113 19.48 10.20 -12.08
C LYS A 113 18.31 10.76 -11.29
N VAL A 114 17.74 11.87 -11.76
CA VAL A 114 16.46 12.39 -11.27
C VAL A 114 15.41 12.03 -12.31
N CYS A 115 14.39 11.27 -11.93
CA CYS A 115 13.39 10.75 -12.84
C CYS A 115 11.99 11.20 -12.42
N GLY A 116 11.09 11.41 -13.38
CA GLY A 116 9.69 11.66 -13.09
C GLY A 116 8.86 11.88 -14.35
N ILE A 117 7.60 12.24 -14.15
CA ILE A 117 6.60 12.31 -15.21
C ILE A 117 5.66 13.50 -15.01
N TRP A 118 5.41 14.25 -16.08
CA TRP A 118 4.30 15.19 -16.16
C TRP A 118 3.13 14.52 -16.87
N ARG A 119 2.12 14.09 -16.10
CA ARG A 119 0.94 13.39 -16.62
C ARG A 119 -0.03 14.37 -17.28
N ARG A 120 -0.68 13.94 -18.37
CA ARG A 120 -1.79 14.64 -19.02
C ARG A 120 -1.44 16.09 -19.44
N VAL A 121 -0.29 16.30 -20.07
CA VAL A 121 0.18 17.62 -20.50
C VAL A 121 -0.89 18.34 -21.36
N PRO A 122 -1.35 19.54 -20.94
CA PRO A 122 -2.37 20.33 -21.64
C PRO A 122 -2.07 20.58 -23.13
N ARG A 123 -3.12 20.81 -23.94
CA ARG A 123 -2.95 21.01 -25.40
C ARG A 123 -2.02 22.19 -25.72
N ASP A 124 -2.18 23.30 -24.99
CA ASP A 124 -1.39 24.52 -25.24
C ASP A 124 0.07 24.35 -24.88
N TYR A 125 0.37 23.63 -23.78
CA TYR A 125 1.75 23.36 -23.36
C TYR A 125 2.44 22.37 -24.30
N ARG A 126 1.69 21.41 -24.88
CA ARG A 126 2.21 20.56 -25.96
C ARG A 126 2.58 21.36 -27.20
N ARG A 127 1.87 22.45 -27.50
CA ARG A 127 2.23 23.35 -28.60
C ARG A 127 3.53 24.11 -28.28
N LEU A 128 3.69 24.61 -27.05
CA LEU A 128 4.94 25.25 -26.61
C LEU A 128 6.14 24.30 -26.70
N LEU A 129 5.98 23.06 -26.24
CA LEU A 129 7.00 22.01 -26.34
C LEU A 129 7.39 21.74 -27.80
N LYS A 130 6.42 21.57 -28.70
CA LYS A 130 6.68 21.34 -30.14
C LYS A 130 7.39 22.51 -30.82
N GLN A 131 7.15 23.74 -30.35
CA GLN A 131 7.77 24.98 -30.84
C GLN A 131 9.10 25.31 -30.14
N GLU A 132 9.59 24.47 -29.23
CA GLU A 132 10.81 24.72 -28.45
C GLU A 132 10.73 26.04 -27.66
N LYS A 133 9.56 26.37 -27.11
CA LYS A 133 9.31 27.57 -26.30
C LYS A 133 9.10 27.25 -24.82
N MET A 134 9.60 26.10 -24.38
CA MET A 134 9.50 25.61 -23.02
C MET A 134 10.90 25.52 -22.41
N TYR A 135 11.01 25.93 -21.16
CA TYR A 135 12.23 25.89 -20.38
C TYR A 135 12.02 25.02 -19.15
N VAL A 136 13.10 24.47 -18.63
CA VAL A 136 13.11 23.78 -17.34
C VAL A 136 14.09 24.46 -16.40
N VAL A 137 13.73 24.51 -15.12
CA VAL A 137 14.55 25.07 -14.06
C VAL A 137 14.67 24.07 -12.93
N LEU A 138 15.89 23.74 -12.54
CA LEU A 138 16.20 22.98 -11.33
C LEU A 138 16.57 23.95 -10.21
N ILE A 139 16.04 23.73 -9.02
CA ILE A 139 16.20 24.62 -7.87
C ILE A 139 16.82 23.86 -6.69
N TRP A 140 17.85 24.44 -6.08
CA TRP A 140 18.53 23.98 -4.88
C TRP A 140 18.42 25.02 -3.77
N GLY A 141 18.60 24.57 -2.52
CA GLY A 141 18.64 25.45 -1.35
C GLY A 141 17.27 25.75 -0.74
N THR A 142 17.29 26.61 0.28
CA THR A 142 16.11 27.19 0.95
C THR A 142 15.92 28.62 0.46
N LYS A 143 14.75 29.22 0.69
CA LYS A 143 14.37 30.56 0.19
C LYS A 143 15.43 31.66 0.40
N ASP A 144 16.25 31.56 1.44
CA ASP A 144 17.29 32.53 1.79
C ASP A 144 18.62 32.34 1.03
N SER A 145 18.83 31.20 0.39
CA SER A 145 20.04 30.86 -0.37
C SER A 145 19.74 29.92 -1.54
N GLU A 146 18.81 30.31 -2.42
CA GLU A 146 18.40 29.50 -3.57
C GLU A 146 19.42 29.57 -4.71
N PHE A 147 19.74 28.42 -5.29
CA PHE A 147 20.57 28.29 -6.48
C PHE A 147 19.73 27.63 -7.58
N THR A 148 19.74 28.18 -8.79
CA THR A 148 18.96 27.65 -9.91
C THR A 148 19.81 27.39 -11.15
N LEU A 149 19.44 26.38 -11.91
CA LEU A 149 19.96 26.13 -13.26
C LEU A 149 18.80 25.98 -14.21
N SER A 150 18.88 26.62 -15.37
CA SER A 150 17.84 26.52 -16.38
C SER A 150 18.37 26.20 -17.76
N GLY A 151 17.50 25.58 -18.57
CA GLY A 151 17.82 25.14 -19.92
C GLY A 151 16.56 25.06 -20.78
N LYS A 152 16.74 25.34 -22.08
CA LYS A 152 15.69 25.27 -23.09
C LYS A 152 15.46 23.82 -23.53
N LEU A 153 14.20 23.43 -23.73
CA LEU A 153 13.85 22.14 -24.32
C LEU A 153 13.95 22.23 -25.85
N THR A 154 14.95 21.53 -26.40
CA THR A 154 15.25 21.53 -27.84
C THR A 154 15.22 20.10 -28.38
N LYS A 155 14.83 19.92 -29.64
CA LYS A 155 14.91 18.63 -30.32
C LYS A 155 16.29 18.43 -30.93
N TYR A 156 16.81 17.21 -30.83
CA TYR A 156 18.04 16.80 -31.48
C TYR A 156 17.84 15.44 -32.16
N VAL A 157 18.34 15.28 -33.38
CA VAL A 157 18.14 14.06 -34.18
C VAL A 157 18.80 12.84 -33.51
N ALA A 158 19.98 13.05 -32.91
CA ALA A 158 20.74 12.00 -32.24
C ALA A 158 20.08 11.43 -30.96
N LEU A 159 18.98 12.03 -30.46
CA LEU A 159 18.31 11.54 -29.24
C LEU A 159 17.66 10.18 -29.42
N ALA A 160 17.09 9.91 -30.61
CA ALA A 160 16.40 8.66 -30.88
C ALA A 160 17.36 7.44 -30.88
N SER A 161 18.64 7.66 -31.16
CA SER A 161 19.69 6.63 -31.22
C SER A 161 20.70 6.72 -30.06
N GLU A 162 20.42 7.51 -29.02
CA GLU A 162 21.32 7.69 -27.87
C GLU A 162 21.48 6.36 -27.10
N LEU A 163 22.71 5.84 -27.02
CA LEU A 163 23.08 4.66 -26.22
C LEU A 163 23.93 5.03 -25.00
N PHE A 164 24.76 6.06 -25.17
CA PHE A 164 25.61 6.63 -24.13
C PHE A 164 25.46 8.15 -24.12
N SER A 165 25.78 8.74 -22.99
CA SER A 165 25.72 10.18 -22.79
C SER A 165 27.01 10.68 -22.14
N SER A 166 27.25 11.98 -22.18
CA SER A 166 28.26 12.61 -21.33
C SER A 166 27.75 13.95 -20.80
N LEU A 167 28.13 14.28 -19.58
CA LEU A 167 27.98 15.60 -18.99
C LEU A 167 29.35 16.25 -18.97
N LEU A 168 29.51 17.35 -19.70
CA LEU A 168 30.79 18.03 -19.88
C LEU A 168 30.87 19.24 -18.95
N GLU A 169 31.95 19.30 -18.19
CA GLU A 169 32.26 20.39 -17.26
C GLU A 169 33.61 21.02 -17.63
N PRO A 170 33.92 22.25 -17.18
CA PRO A 170 35.24 22.83 -17.35
C PRO A 170 36.33 21.87 -16.83
N ALA A 171 37.26 21.54 -17.71
CA ALA A 171 38.32 20.60 -17.41
C ALA A 171 39.25 21.16 -16.33
N PRO A 172 39.90 20.31 -15.52
CA PRO A 172 40.90 20.77 -14.57
C PRO A 172 42.01 21.58 -15.26
N GLY A 173 42.42 22.69 -14.63
CA GLY A 173 43.46 23.59 -15.14
C GLY A 173 42.99 24.67 -16.12
N THR A 174 41.68 24.76 -16.40
CA THR A 174 41.10 25.83 -17.22
C THR A 174 40.92 27.14 -16.45
N ASP A 175 40.74 28.24 -17.18
CA ASP A 175 40.48 29.56 -16.59
C ASP A 175 39.07 29.59 -15.98
N SER A 176 39.00 29.61 -14.64
CA SER A 176 37.73 29.55 -13.90
C SER A 176 36.83 30.76 -14.14
N ALA A 177 37.40 31.95 -14.36
CA ALA A 177 36.61 33.16 -14.61
C ALA A 177 35.99 33.12 -16.01
N ARG A 178 36.77 32.71 -17.01
CA ARG A 178 36.32 32.63 -18.40
C ARG A 178 35.45 31.42 -18.71
N MET A 179 35.54 30.36 -17.91
CA MET A 179 34.69 29.17 -18.00
C MET A 179 33.51 29.18 -17.02
N ALA A 180 33.31 30.28 -16.28
CA ALA A 180 32.18 30.40 -15.36
C ALA A 180 30.84 30.26 -16.10
N GLY A 181 29.99 29.37 -15.62
CA GLY A 181 28.71 29.04 -16.23
C GLY A 181 28.79 28.20 -17.52
N SER A 182 29.98 27.79 -17.96
CA SER A 182 30.17 26.96 -19.15
C SER A 182 29.89 25.49 -18.86
N GLY A 183 29.35 24.77 -19.84
CA GLY A 183 29.16 23.32 -19.76
C GLY A 183 28.71 22.73 -21.09
N GLY A 184 28.50 21.41 -21.09
CA GLY A 184 28.02 20.71 -22.26
C GLY A 184 27.37 19.36 -21.94
N THR A 185 26.74 18.78 -22.96
CA THR A 185 26.25 17.41 -22.93
C THR A 185 26.51 16.76 -24.28
N ALA A 186 26.89 15.49 -24.27
CA ALA A 186 27.08 14.73 -25.49
C ALA A 186 26.08 13.58 -25.59
N LEU A 187 25.61 13.35 -26.82
CA LEU A 187 24.78 12.23 -27.24
C LEU A 187 25.67 11.31 -28.05
N VAL A 188 25.82 10.06 -27.62
CA VAL A 188 26.68 9.09 -28.28
C VAL A 188 25.86 7.90 -28.72
N SER A 189 25.89 7.67 -30.03
CA SER A 189 25.29 6.51 -30.69
C SER A 189 26.39 5.66 -31.32
N THR A 190 26.17 4.36 -31.38
CA THR A 190 27.14 3.42 -31.96
C THR A 190 26.44 2.52 -32.96
N SER A 191 27.15 2.18 -34.03
CA SER A 191 26.75 1.14 -34.96
C SER A 191 27.78 0.03 -34.93
N SER A 192 27.33 -1.22 -34.88
CA SER A 192 28.20 -2.40 -34.79
C SER A 192 28.29 -3.20 -36.10
N THR A 193 27.38 -2.95 -37.05
CA THR A 193 27.25 -3.72 -38.30
C THR A 193 26.76 -2.80 -39.42
N PRO A 194 27.33 -2.85 -40.64
CA PRO A 194 28.42 -3.72 -41.11
C PRO A 194 29.82 -3.26 -40.70
N SER A 195 30.03 -1.97 -40.45
CA SER A 195 31.29 -1.39 -39.97
C SER A 195 31.10 -0.69 -38.62
N PRO A 196 31.92 -1.01 -37.60
CA PRO A 196 31.84 -0.37 -36.31
C PRO A 196 32.15 1.13 -36.42
N SER A 197 31.22 1.96 -35.96
CA SER A 197 31.36 3.42 -35.97
C SER A 197 30.69 4.03 -34.74
N VAL A 198 31.18 5.21 -34.37
CA VAL A 198 30.65 6.00 -33.27
C VAL A 198 30.28 7.37 -33.81
N HIS A 199 29.07 7.81 -33.49
CA HIS A 199 28.58 9.15 -33.79
C HIS A 199 28.32 9.90 -32.48
N VAL A 200 28.98 11.04 -32.34
CA VAL A 200 28.96 11.91 -31.17
C VAL A 200 28.37 13.25 -31.57
N ALA A 201 27.26 13.64 -30.97
CA ALA A 201 26.71 14.99 -31.05
C ALA A 201 26.94 15.71 -29.72
N VAL A 202 27.62 16.85 -29.73
CA VAL A 202 27.93 17.62 -28.52
C VAL A 202 27.18 18.95 -28.55
N ILE A 203 26.40 19.18 -27.49
CA ILE A 203 25.76 20.45 -27.20
C ILE A 203 26.55 21.15 -26.10
N PHE A 204 27.03 22.37 -26.32
CA PHE A 204 27.88 23.06 -25.36
C PHE A 204 27.80 24.57 -25.45
N ASN A 205 28.36 25.24 -24.45
CA ASN A 205 28.56 26.67 -24.45
C ASN A 205 29.87 27.09 -23.76
N GLY A 206 30.25 28.34 -24.00
CA GLY A 206 31.37 28.99 -23.33
C GLY A 206 32.76 28.47 -23.68
N LEU A 207 32.95 28.01 -24.92
CA LEU A 207 34.26 27.66 -25.49
C LEU A 207 34.79 28.66 -26.53
N PHE A 208 34.14 29.82 -26.65
CA PHE A 208 34.47 30.85 -27.63
C PHE A 208 34.85 32.15 -26.92
N THR A 209 35.76 32.90 -27.53
CA THR A 209 36.11 34.27 -27.14
C THR A 209 35.13 35.28 -27.76
N SER A 210 35.11 36.51 -27.26
CA SER A 210 34.24 37.58 -27.81
C SER A 210 34.63 38.02 -29.22
N GLU A 211 35.85 37.74 -29.66
CA GLU A 211 36.39 38.13 -30.97
C GLU A 211 36.06 37.08 -32.06
N GLU A 212 35.73 35.87 -31.64
CA GLU A 212 35.46 34.71 -32.49
C GLU A 212 34.00 34.69 -32.97
N SER A 213 33.75 35.25 -34.15
CA SER A 213 32.38 35.47 -34.68
C SER A 213 31.97 34.55 -35.85
N MET A 214 32.91 33.94 -36.58
CA MET A 214 32.59 33.09 -37.73
C MET A 214 33.65 32.02 -38.00
N GLY A 215 33.21 30.80 -38.29
CA GLY A 215 34.07 29.70 -38.77
C GLY A 215 35.11 29.20 -37.77
N VAL A 216 34.77 29.19 -36.48
CA VAL A 216 35.73 28.97 -35.38
C VAL A 216 36.02 27.48 -35.22
N PRO A 217 37.29 27.04 -35.30
CA PRO A 217 37.66 25.64 -35.14
C PRO A 217 37.66 25.20 -33.67
N ILE A 218 37.04 24.05 -33.41
CA ILE A 218 36.98 23.38 -32.10
C ILE A 218 37.58 21.99 -32.24
N ASN A 219 38.43 21.59 -31.29
CA ASN A 219 38.95 20.23 -31.20
C ASN A 219 37.99 19.39 -30.34
N VAL A 220 37.59 18.24 -30.88
CA VAL A 220 36.84 17.19 -30.18
C VAL A 220 37.71 15.96 -30.11
N MET A 221 37.98 15.48 -28.90
CA MET A 221 38.80 14.31 -28.64
C MET A 221 38.07 13.33 -27.74
N LEU A 222 38.00 12.07 -28.16
CA LEU A 222 37.51 10.94 -27.40
C LEU A 222 38.70 10.04 -27.09
N ALA A 223 39.06 9.87 -25.81
CA ALA A 223 40.27 9.15 -25.41
C ALA A 223 40.02 8.21 -24.23
N LEU A 224 40.83 7.15 -24.12
CA LEU A 224 40.84 6.27 -22.95
C LEU A 224 41.48 6.99 -21.76
N ASP A 225 40.81 6.95 -20.61
CA ASP A 225 41.21 7.69 -19.40
C ASP A 225 42.60 7.25 -18.88
N GLU A 226 42.83 5.94 -18.77
CA GLU A 226 44.08 5.38 -18.19
C GLU A 226 45.32 5.54 -19.09
N LYS A 227 45.15 5.46 -20.41
CA LYS A 227 46.27 5.34 -21.38
C LYS A 227 46.44 6.55 -22.29
N LYS A 228 45.54 7.54 -22.22
CA LYS A 228 45.44 8.67 -23.17
C LYS A 228 45.45 8.24 -24.63
N GLN A 229 45.06 7.00 -24.92
CA GLN A 229 44.95 6.51 -26.28
C GLN A 229 43.73 7.16 -26.91
N ILE A 230 43.96 7.87 -28.02
CA ILE A 230 42.93 8.58 -28.77
C ILE A 230 42.12 7.56 -29.58
N ILE A 231 40.80 7.62 -29.42
CA ILE A 231 39.82 6.83 -30.18
C ILE A 231 39.31 7.66 -31.36
N ILE A 232 38.95 8.91 -31.08
CA ILE A 232 38.46 9.86 -32.07
C ILE A 232 39.14 11.20 -31.80
N GLU A 233 39.64 11.85 -32.84
CA GLU A 233 40.05 13.24 -32.80
C GLU A 233 39.56 13.93 -34.07
N GLY A 234 38.95 15.09 -33.91
CA GLY A 234 38.40 15.86 -35.02
C GLY A 234 38.46 17.36 -34.74
N ASN A 235 38.80 18.13 -35.77
CA ASN A 235 38.68 19.58 -35.77
C ASN A 235 37.40 19.97 -36.53
N ILE A 236 36.44 20.55 -35.84
CA ILE A 236 35.14 20.92 -36.38
C ILE A 236 35.03 22.44 -36.39
N LYS A 237 34.69 23.01 -37.54
CA LYS A 237 34.45 24.45 -37.67
C LYS A 237 33.00 24.77 -37.31
N VAL A 238 32.81 25.65 -36.33
CA VAL A 238 31.51 26.20 -35.94
C VAL A 238 31.25 27.47 -36.75
N ASN A 239 30.27 27.42 -37.65
CA ASN A 239 30.02 28.50 -38.61
C ASN A 239 29.68 29.82 -37.93
N LYS A 240 28.76 29.81 -36.97
CA LYS A 240 28.34 30.99 -36.20
C LYS A 240 28.22 30.61 -34.72
N PRO A 241 29.24 30.88 -33.91
CA PRO A 241 29.19 30.61 -32.47
C PRO A 241 28.05 31.40 -31.82
N ALA A 242 27.19 30.70 -31.08
CA ALA A 242 26.15 31.31 -30.27
C ALA A 242 26.59 31.35 -28.79
N PRO A 243 26.27 32.42 -28.05
CA PRO A 243 26.69 32.54 -26.65
C PRO A 243 25.94 31.57 -25.72
N ASP A 244 24.75 31.14 -26.10
CA ASP A 244 23.85 30.30 -25.31
C ASP A 244 24.10 28.81 -25.51
N LEU A 245 24.02 28.30 -26.74
CA LEU A 245 24.11 26.88 -27.10
C LEU A 245 24.69 26.68 -28.50
N ASN A 246 25.62 25.73 -28.62
CA ASN A 246 26.21 25.31 -29.89
C ASN A 246 26.10 23.80 -30.04
N LEU A 247 25.90 23.33 -31.27
CA LEU A 247 25.85 21.91 -31.62
C LEU A 247 26.98 21.59 -32.60
N ILE A 248 27.72 20.53 -32.30
CA ILE A 248 28.70 19.92 -33.23
C ILE A 248 28.47 18.42 -33.30
N GLU A 249 28.71 17.83 -34.46
CA GLU A 249 28.54 16.41 -34.71
C GLU A 249 29.81 15.82 -35.34
N LEU A 250 30.18 14.63 -34.88
CA LEU A 250 31.37 13.91 -35.32
C LEU A 250 31.05 12.43 -35.46
N SER A 251 31.41 11.84 -36.60
CA SER A 251 31.34 10.40 -36.82
C SER A 251 32.71 9.85 -37.20
N SER A 252 33.13 8.75 -36.58
CA SER A 252 34.37 8.07 -36.92
C SER A 252 34.21 6.55 -36.92
N PRO A 253 34.84 5.83 -37.86
CA PRO A 253 35.00 4.38 -37.73
C PRO A 253 35.87 4.06 -36.52
N VAL A 254 35.54 3.00 -35.79
CA VAL A 254 36.27 2.59 -34.57
C VAL A 254 36.48 1.08 -34.53
N SER A 255 37.40 0.60 -33.70
CA SER A 255 37.55 -0.85 -33.51
C SER A 255 36.49 -1.43 -32.56
N LEU A 256 36.28 -2.74 -32.62
CA LEU A 256 35.44 -3.44 -31.64
C LEU A 256 36.00 -3.35 -30.20
N ALA A 257 37.31 -3.13 -30.04
CA ALA A 257 37.90 -2.93 -28.73
C ALA A 257 37.49 -1.56 -28.15
N ASP A 258 37.44 -0.53 -28.98
CA ASP A 258 37.01 0.82 -28.58
C ASP A 258 35.55 0.85 -28.15
N LEU A 259 34.67 0.16 -28.89
CA LEU A 259 33.25 0.00 -28.51
C LEU A 259 33.08 -0.70 -27.14
N ARG A 260 33.94 -1.66 -26.80
CA ARG A 260 33.93 -2.29 -25.46
C ARG A 260 34.44 -1.35 -24.37
N SER A 261 35.35 -0.44 -24.70
CA SER A 261 35.83 0.54 -23.73
C SER A 261 34.78 1.60 -23.42
N LEU A 262 33.98 1.99 -24.43
CA LEU A 262 32.80 2.84 -24.24
C LEU A 262 31.79 2.20 -23.29
N SER A 263 31.47 0.91 -23.47
CA SER A 263 30.50 0.22 -22.61
C SER A 263 30.98 0.03 -21.16
N ARG A 264 32.28 0.18 -20.90
CA ARG A 264 32.88 0.08 -19.56
C ARG A 264 33.07 1.43 -18.86
N GLY A 265 32.63 2.53 -19.49
CA GLY A 265 32.75 3.87 -18.90
C GLY A 265 34.18 4.39 -18.73
N ARG A 266 35.15 3.88 -19.49
CA ARG A 266 36.59 4.27 -19.38
C ARG A 266 37.04 5.30 -20.42
N VAL A 267 36.09 5.97 -21.05
CA VAL A 267 36.33 6.89 -22.15
C VAL A 267 35.97 8.29 -21.71
N LEU A 268 36.90 9.22 -21.91
CA LEU A 268 36.76 10.64 -21.62
C LEU A 268 36.53 11.39 -22.94
N LEU A 269 35.47 12.18 -22.99
CA LEU A 269 35.22 13.14 -24.06
C LEU A 269 35.76 14.51 -23.65
N THR A 270 36.55 15.12 -24.52
CA THR A 270 37.13 16.46 -24.35
C THR A 270 36.76 17.32 -25.55
N VAL A 271 36.34 18.55 -25.28
CA VAL A 271 36.06 19.56 -26.30
C VAL A 271 36.82 20.83 -25.92
N SER A 272 37.70 21.31 -26.78
CA SER A 272 38.55 22.47 -26.49
C SER A 272 38.62 23.45 -27.65
N SER A 273 38.81 24.72 -27.31
CA SER A 273 39.18 25.72 -28.31
C SER A 273 40.53 25.36 -28.94
N VAL A 274 40.67 25.59 -30.25
CA VAL A 274 41.94 25.44 -30.95
C VAL A 274 42.84 26.66 -30.72
N SER A 275 42.28 27.85 -30.52
CA SER A 275 43.03 29.08 -30.23
C SER A 275 43.61 29.06 -28.81
N GLU A 276 42.84 28.56 -27.84
CA GLU A 276 43.23 28.56 -26.43
C GLU A 276 42.91 27.22 -25.72
N PRO A 277 43.60 26.12 -26.07
CA PRO A 277 43.25 24.77 -25.62
C PRO A 277 43.46 24.53 -24.12
N SER A 278 44.34 25.31 -23.46
CA SER A 278 44.58 25.22 -22.01
C SER A 278 43.54 26.00 -21.20
N ALA A 279 43.06 27.12 -21.72
CA ALA A 279 42.13 28.01 -21.01
C ALA A 279 40.67 27.62 -21.23
N LEU A 280 40.29 27.23 -22.45
CA LEU A 280 38.91 26.95 -22.85
C LEU A 280 38.74 25.48 -23.23
N ARG A 281 38.37 24.66 -22.24
CA ARG A 281 38.22 23.21 -22.41
C ARG A 281 37.13 22.63 -21.52
N LEU A 282 36.25 21.85 -22.12
CA LEU A 282 35.26 21.03 -21.43
C LEU A 282 35.68 19.55 -21.49
N SER A 283 35.40 18.80 -20.43
CA SER A 283 35.63 17.36 -20.36
C SER A 283 34.56 16.64 -19.56
N GLY A 284 34.28 15.39 -19.91
CA GLY A 284 33.37 14.53 -19.16
C GLY A 284 33.49 13.07 -19.57
N SER A 285 33.25 12.17 -18.63
CA SER A 285 33.28 10.73 -18.88
C SER A 285 32.06 10.29 -19.68
N ILE A 286 32.21 9.28 -20.52
CA ILE A 286 31.08 8.62 -21.19
C ILE A 286 30.38 7.71 -20.18
N ILE A 287 29.08 7.94 -20.00
CA ILE A 287 28.20 7.19 -19.11
C ILE A 287 27.08 6.51 -19.92
N THR A 288 26.31 5.65 -19.28
CA THR A 288 25.09 5.10 -19.89
C THR A 288 24.07 6.20 -20.20
N LYS A 289 23.19 5.92 -21.17
CA LYS A 289 22.09 6.80 -21.58
C LYS A 289 21.41 7.48 -20.38
N VAL A 290 21.27 8.80 -20.40
CA VAL A 290 20.69 9.60 -19.29
C VAL A 290 19.21 9.29 -19.04
N THR A 291 18.47 8.85 -20.06
CA THR A 291 17.05 8.50 -19.93
C THR A 291 16.83 7.46 -18.83
N CYS A 292 15.80 7.66 -18.00
CA CYS A 292 15.44 6.74 -16.93
C CYS A 292 14.59 5.59 -17.49
N GLU A 293 15.21 4.42 -17.66
CA GLU A 293 14.58 3.21 -18.16
C GLU A 293 14.86 2.04 -17.20
N ILE A 294 13.86 1.18 -17.03
CA ILE A 294 13.97 -0.14 -16.42
C ILE A 294 13.55 -1.19 -17.44
N PHE A 295 14.16 -2.36 -17.38
CA PHE A 295 13.83 -3.49 -18.24
C PHE A 295 13.17 -4.57 -17.40
N GLN A 296 12.02 -5.07 -17.84
CA GLN A 296 11.28 -6.09 -17.11
C GLN A 296 10.70 -7.16 -18.02
N ALA A 297 10.58 -8.37 -17.49
CA ALA A 297 9.92 -9.47 -18.19
C ALA A 297 9.13 -10.35 -17.22
N LEU A 298 8.01 -10.88 -17.73
CA LEU A 298 7.31 -11.99 -17.10
C LEU A 298 7.96 -13.27 -17.60
N LEU A 299 8.41 -14.11 -16.68
CA LEU A 299 9.05 -15.38 -16.97
C LEU A 299 8.00 -16.48 -16.93
N VAL A 300 7.84 -17.16 -18.06
CA VAL A 300 6.83 -18.19 -18.26
C VAL A 300 7.52 -19.51 -18.61
N GLY A 301 7.05 -20.61 -18.02
CA GLY A 301 7.54 -21.95 -18.33
C GLY A 301 7.19 -22.41 -19.73
N ASP A 302 8.04 -23.26 -20.30
CA ASP A 302 7.79 -23.85 -21.63
C ASP A 302 6.53 -24.73 -21.61
N ARG A 303 5.80 -24.75 -22.74
CA ARG A 303 4.47 -25.37 -22.85
C ARG A 303 4.48 -26.89 -22.65
N ASP A 304 5.63 -27.53 -22.85
CA ASP A 304 5.77 -28.99 -22.90
C ASP A 304 6.09 -29.66 -21.56
N LEU A 305 6.15 -28.91 -20.46
CA LEU A 305 6.46 -29.45 -19.14
C LEU A 305 5.44 -28.99 -18.09
N THR A 306 5.22 -29.85 -17.11
CA THR A 306 4.40 -29.65 -15.89
C THR A 306 4.86 -28.49 -14.99
N SER A 307 5.74 -27.59 -15.47
CA SER A 307 6.19 -26.43 -14.72
C SER A 307 5.07 -25.40 -14.63
N THR A 308 4.37 -25.39 -13.51
CA THR A 308 3.43 -24.34 -13.11
C THR A 308 4.12 -23.06 -12.62
N SER A 309 5.45 -23.01 -12.70
CA SER A 309 6.26 -21.93 -12.14
C SER A 309 6.28 -20.74 -13.09
N ASN A 310 5.69 -19.64 -12.64
CA ASN A 310 5.88 -18.32 -13.25
C ASN A 310 6.95 -17.57 -12.47
N GLY A 311 7.57 -16.59 -13.10
CA GLY A 311 8.52 -15.70 -12.46
C GLY A 311 8.42 -14.29 -13.01
N LEU A 312 9.18 -13.39 -12.43
CA LEU A 312 9.42 -12.07 -12.99
C LEU A 312 10.89 -11.72 -12.88
N THR A 313 11.31 -10.80 -13.72
CA THR A 313 12.64 -10.21 -13.65
C THR A 313 12.56 -8.73 -13.95
N TRP A 314 13.41 -7.96 -13.27
CA TRP A 314 13.59 -6.54 -13.55
C TRP A 314 15.06 -6.17 -13.39
N MET A 315 15.54 -5.28 -14.25
CA MET A 315 16.93 -4.90 -14.33
C MET A 315 17.09 -3.45 -14.80
N TYR A 316 18.22 -2.85 -14.45
CA TYR A 316 18.59 -1.49 -14.83
C TYR A 316 20.10 -1.30 -14.83
N LEU A 317 20.57 -0.26 -15.52
CA LEU A 317 21.99 0.11 -15.55
C LEU A 317 22.28 1.14 -14.46
N ASN A 318 23.27 0.88 -13.60
CA ASN A 318 23.68 1.82 -12.56
C ASN A 318 24.53 2.99 -13.14
N ASN A 319 24.97 3.89 -12.27
CA ASN A 319 25.81 5.04 -12.64
C ASN A 319 27.21 4.66 -13.18
N GLN A 320 27.69 3.44 -12.91
CA GLN A 320 28.96 2.90 -13.41
C GLN A 320 28.80 2.12 -14.72
N GLY A 321 27.56 1.92 -15.19
CA GLY A 321 27.25 1.16 -16.40
C GLY A 321 27.13 -0.35 -16.19
N ALA A 322 27.15 -0.83 -14.95
CA ALA A 322 26.88 -2.23 -14.64
C ALA A 322 25.37 -2.52 -14.70
N LEU A 323 25.00 -3.69 -15.19
CA LEU A 323 23.62 -4.18 -15.22
C LEU A 323 23.26 -4.82 -13.89
N ILE A 324 22.41 -4.15 -13.12
CA ILE A 324 21.81 -4.69 -11.91
C ILE A 324 20.55 -5.43 -12.31
N TYR A 325 20.45 -6.71 -11.95
CA TYR A 325 19.29 -7.54 -12.29
C TYR A 325 18.77 -8.33 -11.09
N ASN A 326 17.46 -8.52 -11.08
CA ASN A 326 16.74 -9.24 -10.04
C ASN A 326 15.79 -10.26 -10.69
N ILE A 327 15.68 -11.44 -10.08
CA ILE A 327 14.89 -12.55 -10.60
C ILE A 327 14.10 -13.14 -9.44
N GLN A 328 12.79 -13.22 -9.60
CA GLN A 328 11.88 -13.83 -8.65
C GLN A 328 11.13 -14.97 -9.35
N ILE A 329 11.09 -16.15 -8.73
CA ILE A 329 10.40 -17.33 -9.28
C ILE A 329 9.41 -17.86 -8.24
N ASP A 330 8.26 -18.32 -8.71
CA ASP A 330 7.21 -18.85 -7.87
C ASP A 330 7.51 -20.26 -7.34
N ASN A 331 7.28 -20.44 -6.03
CA ASN A 331 7.10 -21.70 -5.33
C ASN A 331 8.24 -22.73 -5.46
N ARG A 332 9.49 -22.28 -5.64
CA ARG A 332 10.69 -23.12 -5.57
C ARG A 332 11.79 -22.37 -4.82
N ASN A 333 12.59 -23.10 -4.02
CA ASN A 333 13.87 -22.58 -3.54
C ASN A 333 14.68 -22.15 -4.75
N THR A 334 14.94 -20.85 -4.85
CA THR A 334 15.74 -20.24 -5.93
C THR A 334 17.16 -20.79 -5.99
N ASP A 335 17.62 -21.49 -4.94
CA ASP A 335 18.93 -22.12 -4.80
C ASP A 335 19.31 -23.12 -5.92
N GLN A 336 18.37 -23.52 -6.78
CA GLN A 336 18.58 -24.43 -7.92
C GLN A 336 18.59 -23.72 -9.29
N LEU A 337 18.76 -22.40 -9.32
CA LEU A 337 18.91 -21.64 -10.56
C LEU A 337 20.24 -21.98 -11.23
N HIS A 338 20.16 -22.53 -12.45
CA HIS A 338 21.31 -22.84 -13.27
C HIS A 338 21.18 -22.10 -14.60
N ASN A 339 22.29 -21.55 -15.10
CA ASN A 339 22.38 -20.96 -16.44
C ASN A 339 21.31 -19.89 -16.72
N VAL A 340 21.48 -18.70 -16.14
CA VAL A 340 20.72 -17.51 -16.53
C VAL A 340 21.38 -16.91 -17.77
N THR A 341 20.62 -16.75 -18.85
CA THR A 341 21.16 -16.24 -20.12
C THR A 341 20.31 -15.15 -20.73
N LEU A 342 20.97 -14.15 -21.31
CA LEU A 342 20.36 -13.13 -22.16
C LEU A 342 20.69 -13.43 -23.62
N THR A 343 19.65 -13.55 -24.44
CA THR A 343 19.77 -13.82 -25.88
C THR A 343 19.05 -12.76 -26.69
N ASP A 344 19.61 -12.43 -27.85
CA ASP A 344 18.87 -11.64 -28.85
C ASP A 344 17.65 -12.46 -29.33
N ALA A 345 16.48 -11.83 -29.42
CA ALA A 345 15.24 -12.46 -29.83
C ALA A 345 15.33 -13.12 -31.22
N SER A 346 16.28 -12.70 -32.06
CA SER A 346 16.55 -13.33 -33.35
C SER A 346 17.28 -14.69 -33.26
N GLY A 347 17.77 -15.09 -32.08
CA GLY A 347 18.50 -16.34 -31.84
C GLY A 347 19.89 -16.41 -32.51
N LYS A 348 20.29 -15.38 -33.26
CA LYS A 348 21.52 -15.37 -34.10
C LYS A 348 22.77 -14.90 -33.35
N ARG A 349 22.65 -14.33 -32.15
CA ARG A 349 23.77 -13.71 -31.41
C ARG A 349 24.12 -14.49 -30.14
N LYS A 350 25.39 -14.39 -29.72
CA LYS A 350 25.94 -15.03 -28.53
C LYS A 350 25.14 -14.65 -27.28
N ALA A 351 24.80 -15.65 -26.47
CA ALA A 351 24.17 -15.48 -25.18
C ALA A 351 25.16 -14.90 -24.16
N GLU A 352 24.73 -13.94 -23.35
CA GLU A 352 25.46 -13.52 -22.16
C GLU A 352 25.01 -14.37 -20.98
N VAL A 353 25.96 -14.94 -20.24
CA VAL A 353 25.66 -15.76 -19.06
C VAL A 353 25.74 -14.87 -17.84
N LEU A 354 24.66 -14.83 -17.06
CA LEU A 354 24.57 -14.08 -15.82
C LEU A 354 24.78 -15.03 -14.62
N THR A 355 25.48 -14.55 -13.59
CA THR A 355 25.77 -15.31 -12.37
C THR A 355 25.03 -14.70 -11.17
N PRO A 356 23.79 -15.13 -10.87
CA PRO A 356 23.04 -14.61 -9.73
C PRO A 356 23.55 -15.17 -8.38
N TYR A 357 23.33 -14.42 -7.31
CA TYR A 357 23.45 -14.86 -5.92
C TYR A 357 22.10 -14.74 -5.21
N PHE A 358 21.88 -15.54 -4.17
CA PHE A 358 20.57 -15.62 -3.50
C PHE A 358 20.52 -14.76 -2.24
N HIS A 359 19.44 -13.99 -2.11
CA HIS A 359 19.10 -13.30 -0.88
C HIS A 359 17.58 -13.22 -0.74
N THR A 360 17.03 -13.67 0.39
CA THR A 360 15.60 -13.46 0.74
C THR A 360 14.58 -13.93 -0.31
N GLY A 361 14.81 -15.08 -0.97
CA GLY A 361 13.88 -15.64 -1.97
C GLY A 361 13.87 -14.93 -3.33
N VAL A 362 14.80 -14.01 -3.55
CA VAL A 362 15.06 -13.34 -4.83
C VAL A 362 16.52 -13.59 -5.22
N ALA A 363 16.76 -13.84 -6.51
CA ALA A 363 18.11 -13.93 -7.05
C ALA A 363 18.55 -12.55 -7.53
N HIS A 364 19.67 -12.06 -7.02
CA HIS A 364 20.24 -10.76 -7.34
C HIS A 364 21.54 -10.93 -8.11
N GLY A 365 21.95 -9.94 -8.89
CA GLY A 365 23.28 -9.92 -9.50
C GLY A 365 23.64 -8.59 -10.14
N SER A 366 24.92 -8.44 -10.45
CA SER A 366 25.48 -7.28 -11.15
C SER A 366 26.41 -7.80 -12.24
N GLU A 367 26.27 -7.29 -13.46
CA GLU A 367 27.18 -7.57 -14.57
C GLU A 367 27.89 -6.29 -15.01
N ASP A 368 29.17 -6.18 -14.67
CA ASP A 368 30.00 -4.99 -14.93
C ASP A 368 30.54 -4.95 -16.38
N ARG A 369 30.44 -6.06 -17.13
CA ARG A 369 31.09 -6.22 -18.44
C ARG A 369 30.11 -6.50 -19.57
N LEU A 370 28.97 -5.81 -19.59
CA LEU A 370 28.04 -5.90 -20.71
C LEU A 370 28.76 -5.68 -22.05
N VAL A 371 28.68 -6.70 -22.90
CA VAL A 371 29.17 -6.63 -24.27
C VAL A 371 28.35 -5.57 -25.01
N HIS A 372 29.01 -4.62 -25.67
CA HIS A 372 28.38 -3.57 -26.49
C HIS A 372 27.26 -4.07 -27.42
N LYS A 373 27.33 -5.34 -27.85
CA LYS A 373 26.36 -6.01 -28.73
C LYS A 373 24.98 -6.25 -28.10
N ILE A 374 24.86 -6.18 -26.78
CA ILE A 374 23.63 -6.46 -26.02
C ILE A 374 22.93 -5.16 -25.63
N LEU A 375 23.68 -4.07 -25.49
CA LEU A 375 23.15 -2.79 -25.02
C LEU A 375 22.09 -2.19 -25.96
N GLU A 376 22.35 -2.17 -27.27
CA GLU A 376 21.38 -1.66 -28.24
C GLU A 376 20.12 -2.56 -28.33
N PRO A 377 20.22 -3.91 -28.41
CA PRO A 377 19.05 -4.78 -28.25
C PRO A 377 18.29 -4.59 -26.94
N LEU A 378 18.97 -4.32 -25.81
CA LEU A 378 18.35 -4.10 -24.51
C LEU A 378 17.43 -2.86 -24.53
N TYR A 379 17.95 -1.71 -24.97
CA TYR A 379 17.16 -0.48 -25.08
C TYR A 379 16.00 -0.61 -26.08
N ASN A 380 16.20 -1.38 -27.15
CA ASN A 380 15.18 -1.59 -28.18
C ASN A 380 14.19 -2.72 -27.85
N SER A 381 14.23 -3.29 -26.65
CA SER A 381 13.36 -4.42 -26.23
C SER A 381 13.45 -5.61 -27.20
N ARG A 382 14.66 -6.01 -27.58
CA ARG A 382 14.94 -7.16 -28.47
C ARG A 382 15.70 -8.28 -27.77
N LEU A 383 15.70 -8.28 -26.43
CA LEU A 383 16.35 -9.31 -25.65
C LEU A 383 15.33 -10.22 -24.97
N ASP A 384 15.63 -11.50 -25.01
CA ASP A 384 14.92 -12.54 -24.29
C ASP A 384 15.83 -13.07 -23.18
N MET A 385 15.21 -13.36 -22.05
CA MET A 385 15.85 -13.97 -20.90
C MET A 385 15.41 -15.43 -20.80
N ARG A 386 16.38 -16.34 -20.77
CA ARG A 386 16.15 -17.77 -20.54
C ARG A 386 16.84 -18.22 -19.27
N ILE A 387 16.11 -18.98 -18.47
CA ILE A 387 16.53 -19.43 -17.14
C ILE A 387 16.27 -20.92 -17.04
N SER A 388 17.27 -21.70 -16.64
CA SER A 388 17.09 -23.13 -16.35
C SER A 388 16.92 -23.36 -14.84
N VAL A 389 15.88 -24.08 -14.45
CA VAL A 389 15.57 -24.45 -13.06
C VAL A 389 15.37 -25.95 -13.01
N GLY A 390 16.41 -26.69 -12.59
CA GLY A 390 16.44 -28.15 -12.70
C GLY A 390 16.22 -28.61 -14.15
N ASN A 391 15.14 -29.37 -14.39
CA ASN A 391 14.76 -29.87 -15.71
C ASN A 391 13.78 -28.97 -16.48
N SER A 392 13.34 -27.87 -15.87
CA SER A 392 12.41 -26.90 -16.48
C SER A 392 13.14 -25.65 -16.94
N SER A 393 12.68 -25.02 -18.01
CA SER A 393 13.19 -23.72 -18.44
C SER A 393 12.07 -22.67 -18.42
N LEU A 394 12.43 -21.46 -17.99
CA LEU A 394 11.57 -20.28 -18.04
C LEU A 394 12.12 -19.33 -19.11
N HIS A 395 11.20 -18.66 -19.80
CA HIS A 395 11.50 -17.70 -20.83
C HIS A 395 10.70 -16.42 -20.62
N GLY A 396 11.30 -15.26 -20.85
CA GLY A 396 10.60 -13.97 -20.83
C GLY A 396 11.25 -12.93 -21.73
N HIS A 397 10.42 -12.13 -22.39
CA HIS A 397 10.84 -11.04 -23.26
C HIS A 397 11.04 -9.74 -22.47
N LEU A 398 12.23 -9.15 -22.54
CA LEU A 398 12.57 -7.93 -21.80
C LEU A 398 12.02 -6.70 -22.51
N ASN A 399 11.11 -6.02 -21.82
CA ASN A 399 10.52 -4.77 -22.28
C ASN A 399 11.14 -3.58 -21.55
N SER A 400 11.59 -2.58 -22.30
CA SER A 400 12.00 -1.28 -21.78
C SER A 400 10.77 -0.48 -21.36
N LYS A 401 10.80 0.05 -20.14
CA LYS A 401 9.77 0.93 -19.58
C LYS A 401 10.43 2.16 -18.99
N LEU A 402 9.89 3.33 -19.31
CA LEU A 402 10.31 4.58 -18.70
C LEU A 402 9.95 4.57 -17.21
N VAL A 403 10.88 5.01 -16.38
CA VAL A 403 10.63 5.17 -14.94
C VAL A 403 9.59 6.28 -14.76
N ALA A 404 8.56 5.96 -13.99
CA ALA A 404 7.45 6.82 -13.59
C ALA A 404 7.18 6.52 -12.11
N ASP A 405 6.28 7.27 -11.48
CA ASP A 405 6.03 7.22 -10.02
C ASP A 405 5.85 5.79 -9.49
N ALA A 406 5.03 4.96 -10.14
CA ALA A 406 4.83 3.55 -9.76
C ALA A 406 6.12 2.72 -9.81
N ARG A 407 6.90 2.87 -10.89
CA ARG A 407 8.15 2.14 -11.16
C ARG A 407 9.36 2.68 -10.38
N ASP A 408 9.18 3.79 -9.67
CA ASP A 408 10.13 4.33 -8.70
C ASP A 408 10.09 3.57 -7.36
N GLY A 409 9.09 2.69 -7.20
CA GLY A 409 8.99 1.75 -6.09
C GLY A 409 10.13 0.71 -6.05
N PRO A 410 10.24 -0.06 -4.96
CA PRO A 410 11.42 -0.90 -4.72
C PRO A 410 11.49 -2.16 -5.59
N ALA A 411 10.35 -2.76 -5.92
CA ALA A 411 10.28 -3.99 -6.71
C ALA A 411 8.87 -4.16 -7.32
N PRO A 412 8.77 -4.84 -8.46
CA PRO A 412 7.49 -5.26 -9.02
C PRO A 412 6.91 -6.44 -8.25
N ILE A 413 5.63 -6.73 -8.50
CA ILE A 413 4.86 -7.78 -7.87
C ILE A 413 4.35 -8.75 -8.94
N LEU A 414 4.54 -10.05 -8.69
CA LEU A 414 4.07 -11.11 -9.58
C LEU A 414 2.60 -11.43 -9.30
N LEU A 415 1.71 -11.07 -10.23
CA LEU A 415 0.31 -11.50 -10.22
C LEU A 415 0.19 -12.94 -10.72
N LYS A 416 -0.32 -13.79 -9.84
CA LYS A 416 -0.50 -15.23 -10.06
C LYS A 416 -1.96 -15.54 -10.31
N ARG A 417 -2.21 -16.68 -10.93
CA ARG A 417 -3.57 -17.16 -11.21
C ARG A 417 -4.26 -17.54 -9.92
N GLU A 418 -5.39 -16.90 -9.64
CA GLU A 418 -6.33 -17.34 -8.62
C GLU A 418 -7.35 -18.31 -9.23
N ASN A 419 -7.71 -18.07 -10.50
CA ASN A 419 -8.54 -18.98 -11.28
C ASN A 419 -7.67 -20.00 -12.04
N TYR A 420 -7.65 -21.24 -11.56
CA TYR A 420 -6.90 -22.34 -12.17
C TYR A 420 -7.43 -22.81 -13.53
N SER A 421 -8.61 -22.33 -13.98
CA SER A 421 -9.10 -22.57 -15.35
C SER A 421 -8.29 -21.81 -16.41
N LEU A 422 -7.52 -20.80 -16.03
CA LEU A 422 -6.64 -20.06 -16.94
C LEU A 422 -5.36 -20.87 -17.26
N PRO A 423 -4.79 -20.77 -18.47
CA PRO A 423 -3.51 -21.41 -18.82
C PRO A 423 -2.38 -21.05 -17.86
N SER A 424 -1.42 -21.95 -17.63
CA SER A 424 -0.24 -21.67 -16.78
C SER A 424 0.57 -20.46 -17.23
N THR A 425 0.52 -20.14 -18.52
CA THR A 425 1.21 -19.01 -19.14
C THR A 425 0.63 -17.63 -18.78
N VAL A 426 -0.53 -17.58 -18.12
CA VAL A 426 -1.15 -16.33 -17.71
C VAL A 426 -0.50 -15.82 -16.42
N GLY A 427 -0.09 -14.56 -16.44
CA GLY A 427 0.43 -13.86 -15.28
C GLY A 427 0.48 -12.36 -15.53
N GLY A 428 0.82 -11.60 -14.48
CA GLY A 428 0.97 -10.16 -14.58
C GLY A 428 2.12 -9.63 -13.73
N ILE A 429 2.57 -8.44 -14.07
CA ILE A 429 3.55 -7.66 -13.33
C ILE A 429 2.86 -6.37 -12.91
N ALA A 430 2.85 -6.08 -11.61
CA ALA A 430 2.37 -4.80 -11.10
C ALA A 430 3.47 -4.04 -10.36
N TRP A 431 3.57 -2.75 -10.63
CA TRP A 431 4.28 -1.78 -9.81
C TRP A 431 3.27 -0.97 -9.04
N ILE A 432 3.52 -0.75 -7.75
CA ILE A 432 2.69 0.09 -6.88
C ILE A 432 3.60 0.91 -5.98
N SER A 433 3.35 2.22 -5.91
CA SER A 433 4.03 3.14 -5.00
C SER A 433 3.06 4.20 -4.48
N VAL A 434 3.44 4.91 -3.42
CA VAL A 434 2.70 6.04 -2.86
C VAL A 434 3.63 7.26 -2.83
N ASP A 435 3.18 8.39 -3.37
CA ASP A 435 3.95 9.63 -3.43
C ASP A 435 3.83 10.47 -2.14
N SER A 436 4.54 11.61 -2.10
CA SER A 436 4.54 12.52 -0.95
C SER A 436 3.20 13.25 -0.73
N GLU A 437 2.34 13.27 -1.74
CA GLU A 437 0.97 13.79 -1.68
C GLU A 437 -0.04 12.70 -1.30
N CYS A 438 0.45 11.50 -1.00
CA CYS A 438 -0.32 10.32 -0.60
C CYS A 438 -1.24 9.76 -1.68
N HIS A 439 -0.94 10.04 -2.96
CA HIS A 439 -1.59 9.35 -4.08
C HIS A 439 -0.91 8.01 -4.34
N ILE A 440 -1.74 7.01 -4.64
CA ILE A 440 -1.27 5.71 -5.09
C ILE A 440 -1.04 5.74 -6.60
N HIS A 441 0.11 5.23 -7.03
CA HIS A 441 0.47 5.06 -8.43
C HIS A 441 0.60 3.59 -8.73
N TYR A 442 0.04 3.15 -9.86
CA TYR A 442 0.13 1.77 -10.30
C TYR A 442 0.46 1.66 -11.79
N ASP A 443 1.18 0.60 -12.12
CA ASP A 443 1.40 0.14 -13.49
C ASP A 443 1.26 -1.38 -13.52
N LEU A 444 0.31 -1.88 -14.30
CA LEU A 444 0.03 -3.29 -14.46
C LEU A 444 0.25 -3.69 -15.92
N SER A 445 1.02 -4.76 -16.13
CA SER A 445 1.20 -5.41 -17.42
C SER A 445 0.82 -6.89 -17.31
N ILE A 446 -0.07 -7.35 -18.19
CA ILE A 446 -0.64 -8.69 -18.19
C ILE A 446 -0.17 -9.44 -19.43
N SER A 447 0.08 -10.74 -19.29
CA SER A 447 0.36 -11.64 -20.39
C SER A 447 -0.59 -12.85 -20.38
N GLY A 448 -0.95 -13.33 -21.57
CA GLY A 448 -1.73 -14.56 -21.75
C GLY A 448 -3.26 -14.47 -21.56
N LEU A 449 -3.82 -13.30 -21.21
CA LEU A 449 -5.25 -13.16 -20.89
C LEU A 449 -6.17 -12.85 -22.09
N GLY A 450 -5.60 -12.51 -23.26
CA GLY A 450 -6.33 -12.04 -24.45
C GLY A 450 -6.72 -10.56 -24.38
N HIS A 451 -6.98 -9.92 -25.53
CA HIS A 451 -7.06 -8.45 -25.64
C HIS A 451 -8.45 -7.82 -25.46
N GLU A 452 -9.53 -8.60 -25.30
CA GLU A 452 -10.92 -8.10 -25.38
C GLU A 452 -11.70 -8.13 -24.05
N ARG A 453 -11.01 -8.27 -22.91
CA ARG A 453 -11.69 -8.33 -21.60
C ARG A 453 -11.75 -6.95 -20.94
N LYS A 454 -12.91 -6.64 -20.36
CA LYS A 454 -13.07 -5.56 -19.39
C LYS A 454 -12.61 -6.02 -18.03
N LEU A 455 -11.56 -5.42 -17.51
CA LEU A 455 -10.89 -5.82 -16.27
C LEU A 455 -11.00 -4.72 -15.23
N GLU A 456 -11.09 -5.13 -13.96
CA GLU A 456 -11.12 -4.22 -12.81
C GLU A 456 -9.94 -4.55 -11.89
N LEU A 457 -9.06 -3.58 -11.69
CA LEU A 457 -7.94 -3.64 -10.75
C LEU A 457 -8.36 -3.03 -9.41
N TYR A 458 -8.16 -3.76 -8.31
CA TYR A 458 -8.53 -3.30 -6.97
C TYR A 458 -7.59 -3.85 -5.90
N LEU A 459 -7.61 -3.18 -4.75
CA LEU A 459 -6.92 -3.58 -3.53
C LEU A 459 -7.92 -4.16 -2.54
N GLU A 460 -7.53 -5.25 -1.90
CA GLU A 460 -8.25 -5.89 -0.80
C GLU A 460 -7.36 -5.88 0.44
N MET A 461 -7.72 -5.06 1.42
CA MET A 461 -6.89 -4.70 2.57
C MET A 461 -7.46 -5.26 3.86
N TYR A 462 -6.61 -5.91 4.65
CA TYR A 462 -6.92 -6.50 5.95
C TYR A 462 -5.99 -5.94 7.02
N PRO A 463 -6.47 -5.66 8.26
CA PRO A 463 -5.57 -5.32 9.36
C PRO A 463 -4.66 -6.49 9.74
N ILE A 464 -5.23 -7.70 9.72
CA ILE A 464 -4.55 -8.98 9.91
C ILE A 464 -5.40 -10.07 9.28
N ILE A 465 -4.76 -11.13 8.77
CA ILE A 465 -5.49 -12.31 8.26
C ILE A 465 -6.04 -13.08 9.48
N ALA A 466 -7.32 -12.86 9.76
CA ALA A 466 -8.04 -13.55 10.83
C ALA A 466 -9.50 -13.81 10.43
N PRO A 467 -10.15 -14.86 10.95
CA PRO A 467 -11.56 -15.12 10.67
C PRO A 467 -12.43 -13.92 11.07
N GLY A 468 -13.30 -13.47 10.17
CA GLY A 468 -14.19 -12.34 10.38
C GLY A 468 -13.53 -10.96 10.33
N ALA A 469 -12.25 -10.87 9.97
CA ALA A 469 -11.54 -9.60 9.85
C ALA A 469 -12.27 -8.63 8.91
N PRO A 470 -12.37 -7.34 9.27
CA PRO A 470 -12.92 -6.35 8.37
C PRO A 470 -12.02 -6.25 7.13
N VAL A 471 -12.67 -6.21 5.96
CA VAL A 471 -12.00 -6.07 4.67
C VAL A 471 -12.34 -4.71 4.09
N LEU A 472 -11.32 -3.97 3.69
CA LEU A 472 -11.45 -2.72 2.96
C LEU A 472 -11.10 -2.94 1.50
N ILE A 473 -12.02 -2.57 0.61
CA ILE A 473 -11.86 -2.78 -0.83
C ILE A 473 -11.76 -1.41 -1.50
N LYS A 474 -10.65 -1.17 -2.21
CA LYS A 474 -10.43 0.06 -2.98
C LYS A 474 -10.23 -0.29 -4.45
N THR A 475 -11.20 0.09 -5.29
CA THR A 475 -11.06 -0.02 -6.75
C THR A 475 -10.09 1.05 -7.26
N LEU A 476 -9.14 0.64 -8.10
CA LEU A 476 -8.10 1.51 -8.65
C LEU A 476 -8.44 1.99 -10.07
N GLU A 477 -8.77 1.06 -10.97
CA GLU A 477 -9.17 1.37 -12.36
C GLU A 477 -9.99 0.24 -12.98
N GLU A 478 -10.90 0.61 -13.88
CA GLU A 478 -11.51 -0.28 -14.86
C GLU A 478 -10.91 0.00 -16.23
N PHE A 479 -10.44 -1.04 -16.94
CA PHE A 479 -9.74 -0.87 -18.21
C PHE A 479 -9.97 -2.05 -19.16
N GLU A 480 -9.62 -1.83 -20.43
CA GLU A 480 -9.61 -2.86 -21.47
C GLU A 480 -8.20 -3.06 -22.01
N GLY A 481 -7.84 -4.31 -22.28
CA GLY A 481 -6.53 -4.70 -22.80
C GLY A 481 -5.58 -5.24 -21.74
N ASN A 482 -4.28 -5.26 -22.07
CA ASN A 482 -3.26 -5.98 -21.30
C ASN A 482 -2.35 -5.07 -20.46
N GLN A 483 -2.53 -3.75 -20.51
CA GLN A 483 -1.70 -2.81 -19.76
C GLN A 483 -2.55 -1.66 -19.25
N VAL A 484 -2.32 -1.26 -18.00
CA VAL A 484 -2.96 -0.09 -17.38
C VAL A 484 -1.95 0.62 -16.50
N GLU A 485 -1.88 1.94 -16.59
CA GLU A 485 -1.02 2.78 -15.76
C GLU A 485 -1.80 4.01 -15.34
N GLY A 486 -1.84 4.28 -14.04
CA GLY A 486 -2.72 5.29 -13.49
C GLY A 486 -2.39 5.71 -12.08
N SER A 487 -3.10 6.76 -11.66
CA SER A 487 -3.17 7.23 -10.30
C SER A 487 -4.60 7.72 -10.08
N PRO A 488 -5.35 7.17 -9.09
CA PRO A 488 -6.71 7.62 -8.83
C PRO A 488 -6.70 9.09 -8.39
N ILE A 489 -7.74 9.83 -8.77
CA ILE A 489 -7.90 11.23 -8.35
C ILE A 489 -8.15 11.30 -6.84
N ASP A 490 -8.82 10.29 -6.28
CA ASP A 490 -9.12 10.23 -4.87
C ASP A 490 -7.90 9.76 -4.07
N VAL A 491 -7.38 10.64 -3.22
CA VAL A 491 -6.33 10.35 -2.23
C VAL A 491 -6.79 9.19 -1.33
N LEU A 492 -5.83 8.36 -0.92
CA LEU A 492 -6.09 7.30 0.04
C LEU A 492 -6.46 7.90 1.41
N THR A 493 -7.51 7.36 2.02
CA THR A 493 -7.89 7.68 3.40
C THR A 493 -6.79 7.25 4.37
N LYS A 494 -6.76 7.85 5.56
CA LYS A 494 -5.78 7.51 6.60
C LYS A 494 -5.83 6.02 6.98
N GLU A 495 -7.02 5.44 7.01
CA GLU A 495 -7.24 4.01 7.26
C GLU A 495 -6.63 3.13 6.16
N GLU A 496 -6.81 3.49 4.88
CA GLU A 496 -6.20 2.78 3.75
C GLU A 496 -4.67 2.84 3.81
N LEU A 497 -4.11 4.01 4.14
CA LEU A 497 -2.66 4.19 4.30
C LEU A 497 -2.12 3.33 5.46
N ASP A 498 -2.77 3.34 6.62
CA ASP A 498 -2.37 2.53 7.78
C ASP A 498 -2.41 1.01 7.46
N MET A 499 -3.40 0.57 6.66
CA MET A 499 -3.51 -0.81 6.17
C MET A 499 -2.43 -1.18 5.14
N LEU A 500 -2.05 -0.26 4.26
CA LEU A 500 -0.96 -0.46 3.30
C LEU A 500 0.42 -0.58 3.99
N ASP A 501 0.61 0.16 5.08
CA ASP A 501 1.88 0.17 5.84
C ASP A 501 2.01 -1.05 6.77
N SER A 502 0.93 -1.42 7.47
CA SER A 502 0.99 -2.46 8.52
C SER A 502 0.06 -3.66 8.36
N GLY A 503 -0.98 -3.53 7.53
CA GLY A 503 -1.91 -4.62 7.27
C GLY A 503 -1.35 -5.63 6.27
N VAL A 504 -2.26 -6.48 5.81
CA VAL A 504 -2.04 -7.40 4.70
C VAL A 504 -2.91 -6.93 3.54
N THR A 505 -2.28 -6.54 2.44
CA THR A 505 -2.97 -6.06 1.24
C THR A 505 -2.78 -7.05 0.10
N PHE A 506 -3.85 -7.33 -0.63
CA PHE A 506 -3.82 -8.08 -1.87
C PHE A 506 -4.16 -7.18 -3.04
N VAL A 507 -3.38 -7.28 -4.11
CA VAL A 507 -3.71 -6.70 -5.41
C VAL A 507 -4.46 -7.75 -6.19
N LYS A 508 -5.66 -7.44 -6.65
CA LYS A 508 -6.51 -8.37 -7.38
C LYS A 508 -7.00 -7.79 -8.69
N LEU A 509 -7.09 -8.67 -9.68
CA LEU A 509 -7.60 -8.39 -11.00
C LEU A 509 -8.80 -9.31 -11.25
N LYS A 510 -9.98 -8.73 -11.45
CA LYS A 510 -11.19 -9.49 -11.76
C LYS A 510 -11.77 -9.12 -13.11
N ASP A 511 -12.49 -10.07 -13.68
CA ASP A 511 -13.31 -9.85 -14.87
C ASP A 511 -14.52 -9.00 -14.48
N SER A 512 -14.71 -7.86 -15.14
CA SER A 512 -15.76 -6.90 -14.78
C SER A 512 -17.17 -7.43 -15.06
N LEU A 513 -17.32 -8.30 -16.06
CA LEU A 513 -18.60 -8.86 -16.50
C LEU A 513 -19.02 -10.04 -15.61
N HIS A 514 -18.12 -11.00 -15.40
CA HIS A 514 -18.41 -12.22 -14.66
C HIS A 514 -18.14 -12.10 -13.16
N LYS A 515 -17.50 -11.00 -12.73
CA LYS A 515 -17.06 -10.75 -11.34
C LYS A 515 -16.17 -11.86 -10.76
N VAL A 516 -15.48 -12.60 -11.63
CA VAL A 516 -14.53 -13.66 -11.24
C VAL A 516 -13.14 -13.08 -11.10
N VAL A 517 -12.48 -13.34 -9.98
CA VAL A 517 -11.06 -12.96 -9.79
C VAL A 517 -10.18 -13.87 -10.63
N LEU A 518 -9.35 -13.25 -11.46
CA LEU A 518 -8.49 -13.95 -12.41
C LEU A 518 -7.08 -14.07 -11.85
N LEU A 519 -6.49 -12.94 -11.45
CA LEU A 519 -5.14 -12.85 -10.94
C LEU A 519 -5.10 -12.16 -9.57
N SER A 520 -4.17 -12.59 -8.72
CA SER A 520 -3.92 -11.98 -7.42
C SER A 520 -2.46 -12.01 -7.02
N ALA A 521 -2.08 -11.07 -6.16
CA ALA A 521 -0.78 -11.06 -5.50
C ALA A 521 -0.89 -10.43 -4.12
N THR A 522 -0.03 -10.86 -3.21
CA THR A 522 0.19 -10.15 -1.95
C THR A 522 1.07 -8.93 -2.21
N LEU A 523 0.60 -7.76 -1.82
CA LEU A 523 1.36 -6.51 -1.86
C LEU A 523 2.37 -6.53 -0.69
N PRO A 524 3.69 -6.57 -0.94
CA PRO A 524 4.65 -6.35 0.13
C PRO A 524 4.45 -4.97 0.75
N LYS A 525 4.86 -4.81 2.02
CA LYS A 525 4.70 -3.53 2.76
C LYS A 525 5.20 -2.35 1.92
N VAL A 526 4.30 -1.42 1.62
CA VAL A 526 4.60 -0.22 0.84
C VAL A 526 5.24 0.80 1.78
N LYS A 527 6.46 1.24 1.49
CA LYS A 527 7.15 2.25 2.30
C LYS A 527 6.47 3.61 2.10
N LEU A 528 5.66 4.04 3.06
CA LEU A 528 5.00 5.35 2.99
C LEU A 528 5.99 6.50 3.23
N PRO A 529 5.90 7.61 2.46
CA PRO A 529 6.59 8.86 2.76
C PRO A 529 6.22 9.43 4.14
N ILE A 530 7.12 10.19 4.75
CA ILE A 530 6.92 10.74 6.11
C ILE A 530 5.67 11.60 6.20
N SER A 531 5.35 12.36 5.13
CA SER A 531 4.14 13.18 5.03
C SER A 531 2.84 12.37 5.13
N CYS A 532 2.86 11.09 4.75
CA CYS A 532 1.70 10.21 4.75
C CYS A 532 1.61 9.32 6.00
N ARG A 533 2.65 9.31 6.85
CA ARG A 533 2.67 8.46 8.05
C ARG A 533 1.83 9.06 9.17
N SER A 534 1.17 8.20 9.93
CA SER A 534 0.44 8.61 11.13
C SER A 534 1.43 9.06 12.24
N PRO A 535 1.26 10.25 12.84
CA PRO A 535 2.19 10.82 13.83
C PRO A 535 2.29 10.00 15.14
N TYR A 536 1.41 9.02 15.35
CA TYR A 536 1.42 8.15 16.53
C TYR A 536 2.41 6.97 16.45
N ARG A 537 3.08 6.76 15.30
CA ARG A 537 3.99 5.61 15.09
C ARG A 537 5.48 5.89 15.24
N ASP A 538 5.91 7.15 15.37
CA ASP A 538 7.33 7.51 15.53
C ASP A 538 7.88 7.30 16.96
N ARG A 539 7.20 6.50 17.79
CA ARG A 539 7.75 6.03 19.07
C ARG A 539 7.94 4.53 19.03
N ASP A 540 9.18 4.13 18.76
CA ASP A 540 9.85 2.87 19.11
C ASP A 540 8.94 1.77 19.69
N ASN A 541 8.64 0.75 18.89
CA ASN A 541 8.79 -0.69 19.17
C ASN A 541 7.86 -1.53 18.29
N ASN A 542 8.38 -2.68 17.85
CA ASN A 542 7.71 -3.73 17.10
C ASN A 542 6.51 -4.34 17.84
N VAL A 543 5.39 -3.62 17.92
CA VAL A 543 4.07 -4.18 18.24
C VAL A 543 3.04 -3.43 17.39
N PRO A 544 2.09 -4.11 16.71
CA PRO A 544 0.93 -3.43 16.16
C PRO A 544 0.14 -2.86 17.33
N VAL A 545 0.27 -1.55 17.58
CA VAL A 545 -0.55 -0.82 18.55
C VAL A 545 -1.95 -0.67 17.94
N ILE A 546 -2.71 -1.77 17.95
CA ILE A 546 -4.15 -1.82 17.70
C ILE A 546 -4.90 -1.60 19.04
N TYR A 547 -4.19 -1.57 20.17
CA TYR A 547 -4.76 -1.41 21.50
C TYR A 547 -3.97 -0.36 22.26
N ASP A 548 -4.66 0.65 22.80
CA ASP A 548 -4.18 1.68 23.76
C ASP A 548 -3.94 3.09 23.23
N ILE A 549 -4.89 3.65 22.44
CA ILE A 549 -5.09 5.11 22.43
C ILE A 549 -6.55 5.43 22.80
N PRO A 550 -6.83 5.94 24.02
CA PRO A 550 -8.14 6.47 24.36
C PRO A 550 -8.36 7.80 23.61
N GLY A 551 -9.35 7.84 22.71
CA GLY A 551 -9.84 9.11 22.12
C GLY A 551 -9.72 9.28 20.61
N VAL A 552 -9.21 8.29 19.86
CA VAL A 552 -9.31 8.29 18.39
C VAL A 552 -10.50 7.41 18.01
N GLY A 553 -11.55 8.01 17.46
CA GLY A 553 -12.71 7.28 16.97
C GLY A 553 -12.31 6.32 15.87
N HIS A 554 -12.24 5.03 16.20
CA HIS A 554 -12.06 3.94 15.24
C HIS A 554 -13.39 3.59 14.59
N PRO A 555 -13.48 3.43 13.26
CA PRO A 555 -14.66 2.89 12.59
C PRO A 555 -14.57 1.36 12.44
N THR A 556 -13.99 0.64 13.40
CA THR A 556 -14.27 -0.79 13.53
C THR A 556 -15.19 -0.97 14.71
N GLU A 557 -16.49 -0.96 14.42
CA GLU A 557 -17.52 -1.42 15.35
C GLU A 557 -17.27 -2.87 15.87
N SER A 558 -16.31 -3.60 15.29
CA SER A 558 -15.90 -4.96 15.62
C SER A 558 -14.75 -5.07 16.63
N CYS A 559 -14.76 -6.10 17.47
CA CYS A 559 -13.72 -6.42 18.45
C CYS A 559 -12.80 -7.54 17.97
N PHE A 560 -11.49 -7.43 18.16
CA PHE A 560 -10.55 -8.54 17.96
C PHE A 560 -10.24 -9.21 19.31
N PHE A 561 -10.47 -10.53 19.39
CA PHE A 561 -10.25 -11.33 20.60
C PHE A 561 -9.85 -12.76 20.23
N GLU A 562 -8.81 -13.28 20.88
CA GLU A 562 -8.26 -14.64 20.68
C GLU A 562 -7.97 -15.05 19.22
N GLY A 563 -7.58 -14.09 18.37
CA GLY A 563 -7.26 -14.35 16.97
C GLY A 563 -8.46 -14.30 16.02
N LYS A 564 -9.62 -13.81 16.46
CA LYS A 564 -10.85 -13.70 15.66
C LYS A 564 -11.49 -12.31 15.82
N PHE A 565 -12.10 -11.81 14.76
CA PHE A 565 -12.92 -10.60 14.82
C PHE A 565 -14.39 -10.93 15.06
N TYR A 566 -15.00 -10.15 15.94
CA TYR A 566 -16.39 -10.27 16.37
C TYR A 566 -17.12 -8.97 16.03
N LYS A 567 -18.32 -9.08 15.46
CA LYS A 567 -19.14 -7.91 15.09
C LYS A 567 -19.55 -7.11 16.33
N LYS A 568 -19.89 -5.84 16.16
CA LYS A 568 -20.52 -5.03 17.21
C LYS A 568 -21.67 -5.74 17.85
N ASP A 569 -21.79 -5.59 19.16
CA ASP A 569 -22.90 -6.15 19.94
C ASP A 569 -22.95 -7.68 19.94
N SER A 570 -22.01 -8.40 19.33
CA SER A 570 -22.01 -9.85 19.35
C SER A 570 -21.54 -10.40 20.70
N THR A 571 -22.03 -11.59 21.05
CA THR A 571 -21.58 -12.38 22.20
C THR A 571 -20.97 -13.69 21.70
N TRP A 572 -19.92 -14.14 22.38
CA TRP A 572 -19.26 -15.41 22.05
C TRP A 572 -18.67 -16.08 23.28
N VAL A 573 -18.43 -17.39 23.15
CA VAL A 573 -17.66 -18.18 24.11
C VAL A 573 -16.18 -18.13 23.71
N SER A 574 -15.31 -17.88 24.69
CA SER A 574 -13.85 -17.89 24.54
C SER A 574 -13.32 -19.31 24.29
N LYS A 575 -12.01 -19.47 24.03
CA LYS A 575 -11.35 -20.79 24.07
C LYS A 575 -11.51 -21.47 25.43
N ASN A 576 -11.59 -20.68 26.51
CA ASN A 576 -12.04 -21.18 27.81
C ASN A 576 -13.59 -21.34 27.78
N PRO A 577 -14.14 -22.56 27.89
CA PRO A 577 -15.59 -22.79 27.82
C PRO A 577 -16.37 -22.10 28.95
N CYS A 578 -15.70 -21.70 30.05
CA CYS A 578 -16.30 -20.96 31.16
C CYS A 578 -16.35 -19.45 30.93
N GLN A 579 -15.59 -18.91 29.99
CA GLN A 579 -15.53 -17.47 29.75
C GLN A 579 -16.43 -17.08 28.57
N MET A 580 -17.25 -16.05 28.78
CA MET A 580 -18.02 -15.43 27.70
C MET A 580 -17.71 -13.95 27.59
N CYS A 581 -17.69 -13.48 26.35
CA CYS A 581 -17.33 -12.13 26.01
C CYS A 581 -18.43 -11.47 25.19
N PHE A 582 -18.49 -10.14 25.26
CA PHE A 582 -19.33 -9.32 24.40
C PHE A 582 -18.53 -8.16 23.82
N CYS A 583 -18.85 -7.77 22.60
CA CYS A 583 -18.21 -6.64 21.93
C CYS A 583 -19.00 -5.36 22.18
N GLN A 584 -18.39 -4.41 22.89
CA GLN A 584 -18.95 -3.09 23.13
C GLN A 584 -18.01 -2.03 22.56
N ASP A 585 -18.47 -1.33 21.52
CA ASP A 585 -17.76 -0.20 20.91
C ASP A 585 -16.27 -0.48 20.59
N GLY A 586 -16.00 -1.66 20.01
CA GLY A 586 -14.65 -2.09 19.62
C GLY A 586 -13.83 -2.74 20.75
N GLN A 587 -14.30 -2.69 22.00
CA GLN A 587 -13.64 -3.32 23.15
C GLN A 587 -14.33 -4.65 23.56
N PRO A 588 -13.61 -5.78 23.58
CA PRO A 588 -14.14 -7.03 24.11
C PRO A 588 -14.17 -6.98 25.64
N THR A 589 -15.35 -7.18 26.24
CA THR A 589 -15.53 -7.33 27.70
C THR A 589 -15.92 -8.76 28.01
N CYS A 590 -15.12 -9.43 28.86
CA CYS A 590 -15.28 -10.86 29.16
C CYS A 590 -15.52 -11.09 30.65
N ASP A 591 -16.34 -12.09 30.96
CA ASP A 591 -16.60 -12.57 32.31
C ASP A 591 -16.49 -14.09 32.37
N GLU A 592 -16.12 -14.64 33.53
CA GLU A 592 -15.89 -16.07 33.73
C GLU A 592 -16.99 -16.69 34.62
N MET A 593 -17.61 -17.76 34.13
CA MET A 593 -18.70 -18.45 34.80
C MET A 593 -18.16 -19.30 35.95
N ASN A 594 -18.64 -19.03 37.16
CA ASN A 594 -18.51 -19.95 38.29
C ASN A 594 -19.57 -21.05 38.16
N CYS A 595 -19.20 -22.33 38.18
CA CYS A 595 -20.19 -23.37 38.02
C CYS A 595 -21.16 -23.48 39.21
N PRO A 596 -22.47 -23.65 38.96
CA PRO A 596 -23.42 -23.94 40.02
C PRO A 596 -23.04 -25.22 40.77
N ASP A 597 -23.28 -25.24 42.08
CA ASP A 597 -23.01 -26.42 42.91
C ASP A 597 -23.88 -27.61 42.43
N ASN A 598 -23.24 -28.59 41.79
CA ASN A 598 -23.89 -29.79 41.27
C ASN A 598 -23.67 -30.97 42.21
N LYS A 599 -24.57 -31.17 43.17
CA LYS A 599 -24.64 -32.40 43.97
C LYS A 599 -25.26 -33.53 43.13
N CYS A 600 -24.44 -34.24 42.36
CA CYS A 600 -24.89 -35.38 41.57
C CYS A 600 -25.00 -36.65 42.43
N PRO A 601 -26.08 -37.45 42.31
CA PRO A 601 -26.22 -38.72 43.02
C PRO A 601 -25.31 -39.85 42.48
N HIS A 602 -24.79 -39.74 41.26
CA HIS A 602 -23.92 -40.75 40.63
C HIS A 602 -22.54 -40.19 40.25
N LYS A 603 -22.34 -39.82 38.99
CA LYS A 603 -21.06 -39.36 38.43
C LYS A 603 -21.27 -38.06 37.64
N ASN A 604 -20.31 -37.16 37.71
CA ASN A 604 -20.27 -35.92 36.95
C ASN A 604 -19.47 -36.12 35.66
N PHE A 605 -19.99 -35.58 34.56
CA PHE A 605 -19.31 -35.62 33.27
C PHE A 605 -19.16 -34.20 32.72
N THR A 606 -17.95 -33.81 32.37
CA THR A 606 -17.70 -32.58 31.61
C THR A 606 -17.59 -32.96 30.15
N THR A 607 -18.61 -32.62 29.36
CA THR A 607 -18.57 -32.84 27.90
C THR A 607 -17.66 -31.80 27.26
N PRO A 608 -16.93 -32.16 26.18
CA PRO A 608 -16.08 -31.21 25.46
C PRO A 608 -16.88 -29.96 25.01
N GLY A 609 -16.39 -28.77 25.39
CA GLY A 609 -17.02 -27.48 25.06
C GLY A 609 -18.04 -26.96 26.09
N GLU A 610 -18.41 -27.73 27.11
CA GLU A 610 -19.21 -27.24 28.24
C GLU A 610 -18.32 -26.74 29.38
N CYS A 611 -18.73 -25.68 30.07
CA CYS A 611 -18.01 -25.18 31.25
C CYS A 611 -18.22 -26.09 32.46
N CYS A 612 -19.47 -26.44 32.72
CA CYS A 612 -19.88 -27.05 33.98
C CYS A 612 -20.18 -28.54 33.83
N PRO A 613 -19.87 -29.33 34.87
CA PRO A 613 -20.16 -30.76 34.87
C PRO A 613 -21.66 -31.00 34.85
N ILE A 614 -22.11 -31.97 34.05
CA ILE A 614 -23.52 -32.38 33.95
C ILE A 614 -23.71 -33.65 34.79
N CYS A 615 -24.85 -33.74 35.49
CA CYS A 615 -25.26 -34.95 36.19
C CYS A 615 -26.15 -35.79 35.26
N GLY A 616 -25.77 -37.04 34.95
CA GLY A 616 -26.61 -37.93 34.17
C GLY A 616 -25.92 -39.25 33.79
N GLU A 617 -26.69 -40.21 33.30
CA GLU A 617 -26.18 -41.43 32.67
C GLU A 617 -25.73 -41.14 31.22
N PRO A 618 -24.69 -41.82 30.70
CA PRO A 618 -24.12 -41.53 29.38
C PRO A 618 -25.12 -41.55 28.22
N GLU A 619 -26.21 -42.31 28.32
CA GLU A 619 -27.24 -42.44 27.27
C GLU A 619 -28.06 -41.17 27.04
N VAL A 620 -28.21 -40.29 28.05
CA VAL A 620 -28.95 -39.00 27.93
C VAL A 620 -28.07 -37.88 27.37
N LEU A 621 -26.75 -37.98 27.56
CA LEU A 621 -25.76 -36.99 27.11
C LEU A 621 -25.43 -37.08 25.62
N MET A 622 -25.88 -38.14 24.93
CA MET A 622 -25.68 -38.35 23.48
C MET A 622 -26.84 -37.84 22.62
N SER A 623 -27.82 -37.13 23.20
CA SER A 623 -28.88 -36.49 22.43
C SER A 623 -28.32 -35.40 21.50
N THR A 624 -28.74 -35.39 20.23
CA THR A 624 -28.37 -34.35 19.25
C THR A 624 -29.06 -33.01 19.50
N LYS A 625 -30.05 -32.98 20.39
CA LYS A 625 -30.85 -31.78 20.68
C LYS A 625 -30.31 -31.05 21.91
N LYS A 626 -30.16 -29.72 21.83
CA LYS A 626 -29.56 -28.86 22.86
C LYS A 626 -30.42 -27.61 23.08
N CYS A 627 -30.35 -27.03 24.28
CA CYS A 627 -30.95 -25.72 24.57
C CYS A 627 -30.04 -24.60 24.05
N ILE A 628 -30.61 -23.47 23.60
CA ILE A 628 -29.83 -22.28 23.19
C ILE A 628 -30.27 -21.09 24.04
N PHE A 629 -29.32 -20.43 24.71
CA PHE A 629 -29.55 -19.22 25.51
C PHE A 629 -28.50 -18.16 25.18
N ASN A 630 -28.92 -16.93 24.82
CA ASN A 630 -28.04 -15.81 24.48
C ASN A 630 -26.88 -16.18 23.52
N GLY A 631 -27.16 -17.06 22.56
CA GLY A 631 -26.20 -17.52 21.55
C GLY A 631 -25.26 -18.64 22.01
N ARG A 632 -25.35 -19.10 23.26
CA ARG A 632 -24.64 -20.28 23.78
C ARG A 632 -25.54 -21.51 23.78
N THR A 633 -24.95 -22.64 23.44
CA THR A 633 -25.63 -23.94 23.41
C THR A 633 -25.33 -24.72 24.68
N TYR A 634 -26.36 -25.34 25.24
CA TYR A 634 -26.34 -26.05 26.52
C TYR A 634 -26.91 -27.46 26.35
N SER A 635 -26.17 -28.44 26.84
CA SER A 635 -26.57 -29.84 26.75
C SER A 635 -27.75 -30.16 27.68
N PRO A 636 -28.62 -31.13 27.32
CA PRO A 636 -29.72 -31.59 28.18
C PRO A 636 -29.26 -31.90 29.62
N GLY A 637 -29.96 -31.37 30.62
CA GLY A 637 -29.64 -31.55 32.04
C GLY A 637 -28.52 -30.64 32.58
N SER A 638 -27.88 -29.81 31.74
CA SER A 638 -26.85 -28.87 32.19
C SER A 638 -27.43 -27.78 33.09
N LYS A 639 -26.61 -27.33 34.06
CA LYS A 639 -26.89 -26.18 34.92
C LYS A 639 -25.85 -25.10 34.73
N PHE A 640 -26.29 -23.86 34.65
CA PHE A 640 -25.42 -22.72 34.36
C PHE A 640 -25.97 -21.42 34.95
N HIS A 641 -25.11 -20.41 35.10
CA HIS A 641 -25.51 -19.03 35.40
C HIS A 641 -25.76 -18.26 34.09
N PRO A 642 -26.88 -17.52 33.94
CA PRO A 642 -27.18 -16.80 32.72
C PRO A 642 -26.27 -15.57 32.58
N PHE A 643 -25.79 -15.32 31.37
CA PHE A 643 -24.99 -14.13 31.05
C PHE A 643 -25.87 -12.99 30.56
N LEU A 644 -25.79 -11.84 31.23
CA LEU A 644 -26.60 -10.67 30.97
C LEU A 644 -25.70 -9.51 30.54
N ILE A 645 -25.89 -8.99 29.32
CA ILE A 645 -25.12 -7.82 28.84
C ILE A 645 -25.67 -6.54 29.48
N PRO A 646 -24.81 -5.57 29.89
CA PRO A 646 -23.34 -5.59 29.90
C PRO A 646 -22.71 -6.13 31.21
N ILE A 647 -23.52 -6.75 32.08
CA ILE A 647 -23.18 -7.03 33.49
C ILE A 647 -22.31 -8.28 33.67
N GLY A 648 -22.43 -9.29 32.80
CA GLY A 648 -21.73 -10.57 32.94
C GLY A 648 -22.65 -11.69 33.47
N PHE A 649 -22.06 -12.73 34.08
CA PHE A 649 -22.78 -13.87 34.64
C PHE A 649 -23.54 -13.50 35.91
N ASP A 650 -24.82 -13.88 35.99
CA ASP A 650 -25.60 -13.74 37.23
C ASP A 650 -25.45 -14.98 38.12
N ASP A 651 -24.44 -14.95 38.99
CA ASP A 651 -24.15 -15.98 40.00
C ASP A 651 -25.32 -16.26 40.98
N CYS A 652 -26.36 -15.41 40.97
CA CYS A 652 -27.56 -15.61 41.78
C CYS A 652 -28.71 -16.31 41.08
N THR A 653 -28.61 -16.57 39.78
CA THR A 653 -29.63 -17.26 39.01
C THR A 653 -29.06 -18.54 38.44
N VAL A 654 -29.66 -19.68 38.73
CA VAL A 654 -29.28 -20.95 38.11
C VAL A 654 -30.33 -21.36 37.11
N CYS A 655 -29.91 -21.50 35.87
CA CYS A 655 -30.71 -21.99 34.77
C CYS A 655 -30.36 -23.46 34.50
N THR A 656 -31.38 -24.26 34.19
CA THR A 656 -31.24 -25.66 33.83
C THR A 656 -31.85 -25.88 32.44
N CYS A 657 -31.11 -26.54 31.55
CA CYS A 657 -31.67 -27.05 30.29
C CYS A 657 -32.46 -28.32 30.62
N ASP A 658 -33.78 -28.26 30.52
CA ASP A 658 -34.61 -29.41 30.83
C ASP A 658 -34.39 -30.54 29.79
N PRO A 659 -34.11 -31.77 30.23
CA PRO A 659 -33.77 -32.84 29.31
C PRO A 659 -34.96 -33.40 28.51
N LEU A 660 -36.20 -33.10 28.90
CA LEU A 660 -37.41 -33.63 28.27
C LEU A 660 -38.02 -32.66 27.26
N ASP A 661 -38.16 -31.39 27.64
CA ASP A 661 -38.81 -30.36 26.80
C ASP A 661 -37.82 -29.40 26.12
N LEU A 662 -36.52 -29.48 26.44
CA LEU A 662 -35.46 -28.60 25.92
C LEU A 662 -35.72 -27.11 26.19
N GLU A 663 -36.50 -26.81 27.23
CA GLU A 663 -36.71 -25.45 27.69
C GLU A 663 -35.72 -25.08 28.80
N ILE A 664 -35.37 -23.79 28.84
CA ILE A 664 -34.46 -23.26 29.85
C ILE A 664 -35.27 -22.78 31.06
N LYS A 665 -35.14 -23.52 32.15
CA LYS A 665 -35.83 -23.24 33.42
C LYS A 665 -34.85 -22.57 34.38
N CYS A 666 -35.06 -21.28 34.64
CA CYS A 666 -34.22 -20.48 35.53
C CYS A 666 -34.86 -20.28 36.90
N LYS A 667 -34.06 -20.38 37.97
CA LYS A 667 -34.48 -20.12 39.34
C LYS A 667 -33.41 -19.30 40.06
N ARG A 668 -33.85 -18.29 40.80
CA ARG A 668 -32.97 -17.51 41.68
C ARG A 668 -32.64 -18.29 42.95
N ILE A 669 -31.39 -18.23 43.40
CA ILE A 669 -30.95 -18.77 44.68
C ILE A 669 -31.06 -17.65 45.74
N ASP A 670 -31.81 -17.91 46.81
CA ASP A 670 -32.01 -16.94 47.90
C ASP A 670 -30.70 -16.72 48.69
N SER A 671 -30.39 -15.45 48.98
CA SER A 671 -29.17 -14.95 49.62
C SER A 671 -28.97 -15.44 51.06
N ASN A 672 -28.42 -16.65 51.21
CA ASN A 672 -27.77 -17.07 52.47
C ASN A 672 -26.44 -17.81 52.28
N THR A 673 -25.93 -17.82 51.05
CA THR A 673 -24.56 -18.24 50.74
C THR A 673 -23.78 -17.04 50.23
N ASP A 674 -22.62 -16.84 50.85
CA ASP A 674 -21.55 -15.87 50.57
C ASP A 674 -21.16 -15.64 49.11
N LYS A 675 -21.69 -16.42 48.17
CA LYS A 675 -21.35 -16.44 46.75
C LYS A 675 -22.29 -15.62 45.87
N CYS A 676 -23.48 -15.27 46.35
CA CYS A 676 -24.41 -14.36 45.64
C CYS A 676 -24.00 -12.89 45.72
N GLY A 677 -22.88 -12.62 46.38
CA GLY A 677 -22.26 -11.33 46.55
C GLY A 677 -20.77 -11.55 46.76
N LYS A 678 -20.02 -11.76 45.69
CA LYS A 678 -18.74 -11.06 45.58
C LYS A 678 -19.05 -9.78 44.81
N GLY A 679 -19.10 -8.61 45.45
CA GLY A 679 -18.55 -8.25 46.76
C GLY A 679 -19.42 -8.44 48.02
N ALA A 680 -18.87 -9.24 48.94
CA ALA A 680 -19.02 -9.32 50.41
C ALA A 680 -20.22 -10.05 51.11
N ALA A 681 -19.89 -11.21 51.72
CA ALA A 681 -19.95 -11.56 53.16
C ALA A 681 -21.22 -12.19 53.83
N THR A 682 -21.03 -13.48 54.19
CA THR A 682 -21.41 -14.38 55.30
C THR A 682 -22.84 -14.92 55.54
N THR A 683 -22.86 -16.24 55.76
CA THR A 683 -23.91 -17.28 55.99
C THR A 683 -24.60 -17.19 57.39
N PRO A 684 -25.44 -18.16 57.88
CA PRO A 684 -26.24 -19.24 57.25
C PRO A 684 -27.71 -19.36 57.79
N ASP A 685 -28.42 -20.38 57.25
CA ASP A 685 -29.45 -21.25 57.88
C ASP A 685 -30.98 -21.18 57.61
N THR A 686 -31.43 -22.36 57.15
CA THR A 686 -32.62 -23.22 57.40
C THR A 686 -34.04 -22.93 56.86
N MET A 687 -34.40 -23.80 55.89
CA MET A 687 -35.56 -24.71 55.72
C MET A 687 -37.02 -24.26 55.88
N GLY A 688 -37.89 -24.85 55.05
CA GLY A 688 -39.35 -24.92 55.21
C GLY A 688 -40.12 -24.97 53.88
N GLU A 689 -40.74 -26.11 53.60
CA GLU A 689 -41.33 -26.61 52.35
C GLU A 689 -42.71 -26.05 51.92
N ASP A 690 -42.97 -26.22 50.61
CA ASP A 690 -44.16 -26.74 49.92
C ASP A 690 -45.39 -25.94 49.41
N ASN A 691 -45.75 -26.38 48.19
CA ASN A 691 -47.06 -26.46 47.51
C ASN A 691 -47.62 -25.30 46.64
N ILE A 692 -47.25 -25.38 45.35
CA ILE A 692 -48.10 -25.56 44.14
C ILE A 692 -49.53 -24.98 44.19
N ARG A 693 -49.86 -24.10 43.21
CA ARG A 693 -51.07 -24.20 42.36
C ARG A 693 -51.01 -23.29 41.12
N LYS A 694 -51.23 -23.91 39.95
CA LYS A 694 -51.40 -23.35 38.61
C LYS A 694 -52.74 -22.63 38.45
N TRP A 695 -52.81 -21.60 37.57
CA TRP A 695 -53.77 -21.44 36.45
C TRP A 695 -53.55 -20.06 35.76
N PRO A 696 -54.19 -19.72 34.62
CA PRO A 696 -53.96 -20.14 33.25
C PRO A 696 -53.38 -19.03 32.33
N VAL A 697 -53.10 -19.47 31.11
CA VAL A 697 -52.91 -18.70 29.87
C VAL A 697 -54.08 -17.74 29.58
N GLN A 698 -53.78 -16.50 29.17
CA GLN A 698 -54.33 -15.94 27.93
C GLN A 698 -53.51 -14.75 27.40
N ARG A 699 -53.16 -14.87 26.11
CA ARG A 699 -52.51 -13.91 25.21
C ARG A 699 -53.38 -12.69 24.94
N LYS A 700 -52.73 -11.57 24.60
CA LYS A 700 -53.04 -10.81 23.37
C LYS A 700 -51.80 -10.06 22.89
N GLU A 701 -51.47 -10.26 21.62
CA GLU A 701 -50.40 -9.61 20.87
C GLU A 701 -50.87 -8.26 20.32
N GLU A 702 -49.96 -7.28 20.30
CA GLU A 702 -49.97 -6.16 19.35
C GLU A 702 -48.59 -6.06 18.71
N VAL A 703 -48.59 -5.97 17.38
CA VAL A 703 -47.45 -5.82 16.48
C VAL A 703 -47.12 -4.32 16.39
N SER A 704 -45.87 -3.91 16.60
CA SER A 704 -45.47 -2.50 16.43
C SER A 704 -44.01 -2.31 16.00
N ASN A 705 -43.85 -1.87 14.75
CA ASN A 705 -42.98 -0.77 14.27
C ASN A 705 -41.54 -0.70 14.83
N SER A 706 -40.81 -1.81 14.77
CA SER A 706 -39.45 -1.96 15.30
C SER A 706 -38.41 -1.07 14.60
N GLU A 707 -38.50 -0.89 13.27
CA GLU A 707 -37.49 -0.12 12.51
C GLU A 707 -37.53 1.39 12.78
N LEU A 708 -38.72 1.98 12.98
CA LEU A 708 -38.85 3.40 13.30
C LEU A 708 -38.26 3.71 14.68
N ILE A 709 -38.52 2.86 15.68
CA ILE A 709 -37.99 3.01 17.03
C ILE A 709 -36.46 3.00 17.01
N LEU A 710 -35.84 2.16 16.19
CA LEU A 710 -34.38 2.08 16.07
C LEU A 710 -33.79 3.31 15.34
N LYS A 711 -34.48 3.84 14.31
CA LYS A 711 -34.06 5.07 13.62
C LYS A 711 -34.16 6.32 14.50
N GLU A 712 -35.09 6.34 15.46
CA GLU A 712 -35.26 7.43 16.45
C GLU A 712 -34.32 7.33 17.67
N GLY A 713 -33.31 6.45 17.61
CA GLY A 713 -32.34 6.26 18.68
C GLY A 713 -32.79 5.29 19.78
N GLY A 714 -33.75 4.42 19.48
CA GLY A 714 -34.15 3.32 20.35
C GLY A 714 -33.12 2.19 20.42
N CYS A 715 -33.19 1.38 21.47
CA CYS A 715 -32.24 0.32 21.76
C CYS A 715 -32.80 -1.04 21.33
N LYS A 716 -31.95 -1.87 20.72
CA LYS A 716 -32.34 -3.21 20.25
C LYS A 716 -32.68 -4.12 21.43
N ASN A 717 -33.76 -4.89 21.29
CA ASN A 717 -34.12 -5.94 22.23
C ASN A 717 -33.60 -7.30 21.73
N ARG A 718 -32.58 -7.85 22.40
CA ARG A 718 -31.90 -9.07 21.96
C ARG A 718 -32.73 -10.35 22.13
N ILE A 719 -33.82 -10.30 22.90
CA ILE A 719 -34.66 -11.46 23.22
C ILE A 719 -35.91 -11.49 22.35
N ASN A 720 -36.43 -10.30 22.02
CA ASN A 720 -37.46 -10.16 21.01
C ASN A 720 -37.09 -9.00 20.06
N PRO A 721 -36.42 -9.31 18.92
CA PRO A 721 -36.00 -8.31 17.93
C PRO A 721 -37.15 -7.45 17.38
N GLU A 722 -38.39 -7.96 17.41
CA GLU A 722 -39.57 -7.25 16.92
C GLU A 722 -40.08 -6.17 17.90
N LYS A 723 -39.55 -6.11 19.13
CA LYS A 723 -39.95 -5.13 20.16
C LYS A 723 -38.76 -4.37 20.74
N PRO A 724 -38.12 -3.46 19.98
CA PRO A 724 -37.05 -2.60 20.48
C PRO A 724 -37.57 -1.56 21.49
N TYR A 725 -36.67 -1.08 22.35
CA TYR A 725 -36.96 -0.11 23.39
C TYR A 725 -36.86 1.31 22.82
N LYS A 726 -37.82 2.18 23.17
CA LYS A 726 -37.82 3.57 22.70
C LYS A 726 -36.64 4.36 23.28
N ASN A 727 -36.19 5.37 22.55
CA ASN A 727 -35.15 6.27 23.07
C ASN A 727 -35.64 6.92 24.39
N GLN A 728 -34.75 7.05 25.37
CA GLN A 728 -35.01 7.52 26.74
C GLN A 728 -35.94 6.63 27.58
N SER A 729 -36.31 5.44 27.09
CA SER A 729 -37.14 4.52 27.87
C SER A 729 -36.34 3.76 28.93
N THR A 730 -36.97 3.55 30.07
CA THR A 730 -36.52 2.61 31.11
C THR A 730 -37.22 1.27 30.92
N TYR A 731 -36.46 0.17 30.95
CA TYR A 731 -37.00 -1.17 30.81
C TYR A 731 -36.27 -2.17 31.69
N HIS A 732 -36.89 -3.33 31.89
CA HIS A 732 -36.28 -4.49 32.56
C HIS A 732 -35.96 -5.57 31.51
N PRO A 733 -34.77 -6.19 31.53
CA PRO A 733 -34.44 -7.28 30.63
C PRO A 733 -35.44 -8.44 30.80
N TYR A 734 -35.94 -9.03 29.72
CA TYR A 734 -36.86 -10.18 29.82
C TYR A 734 -36.06 -11.49 29.97
N ILE A 735 -36.59 -12.52 30.61
CA ILE A 735 -36.05 -13.89 30.60
C ILE A 735 -37.23 -14.82 30.38
N SER A 736 -37.19 -15.68 29.36
CA SER A 736 -38.35 -16.46 28.92
C SER A 736 -39.04 -17.28 30.02
N SER A 737 -38.31 -17.73 31.04
CA SER A 737 -38.84 -18.47 32.19
C SER A 737 -39.10 -17.64 33.46
N LEU A 738 -38.67 -16.38 33.53
CA LEU A 738 -38.86 -15.49 34.70
C LEU A 738 -39.66 -14.20 34.40
N GLY A 739 -39.96 -13.92 33.13
CA GLY A 739 -40.57 -12.65 32.73
C GLY A 739 -39.57 -11.49 32.78
N GLU A 740 -40.07 -10.27 33.02
CA GLU A 740 -39.21 -9.08 33.22
C GLU A 740 -38.32 -9.23 34.46
N TYR A 741 -37.01 -9.13 34.26
CA TYR A 741 -35.98 -9.18 35.29
C TYR A 741 -35.89 -7.84 36.03
N LYS A 742 -36.84 -7.59 36.94
CA LYS A 742 -37.04 -6.30 37.64
C LYS A 742 -35.91 -5.89 38.59
N CYS A 743 -34.88 -6.71 38.74
CA CYS A 743 -33.65 -6.38 39.48
C CYS A 743 -32.66 -5.54 38.69
N VAL A 744 -32.83 -5.45 37.38
CA VAL A 744 -31.95 -4.68 36.52
C VAL A 744 -32.81 -3.67 35.80
N THR A 745 -32.52 -2.40 36.04
CA THR A 745 -33.18 -1.30 35.35
C THR A 745 -32.23 -0.79 34.28
N CYS A 746 -32.62 -0.95 33.03
CA CYS A 746 -31.89 -0.44 31.88
C CYS A 746 -32.50 0.87 31.40
N LYS A 747 -31.66 1.85 31.09
CA LYS A 747 -32.03 3.08 30.42
C LYS A 747 -31.50 3.04 28.99
N CYS A 748 -32.40 3.20 28.03
CA CYS A 748 -32.02 3.39 26.63
C CYS A 748 -31.75 4.87 26.36
N GLN A 749 -30.59 5.21 25.81
CA GLN A 749 -30.27 6.57 25.38
C GLN A 749 -29.47 6.52 24.08
N ASN A 750 -30.05 7.06 22.99
CA ASN A 750 -29.43 7.15 21.66
C ASN A 750 -28.80 5.83 21.17
N GLY A 751 -29.54 4.73 21.29
CA GLY A 751 -29.10 3.39 20.88
C GLY A 751 -28.25 2.63 21.91
N THR A 752 -27.78 3.30 22.97
CA THR A 752 -26.97 2.68 24.03
C THR A 752 -27.80 2.36 25.27
N SER A 753 -27.69 1.14 25.78
CA SER A 753 -28.38 0.70 27.01
C SER A 753 -27.45 0.73 28.23
N THR A 754 -27.77 1.56 29.22
CA THR A 754 -27.08 1.57 30.52
C THR A 754 -27.94 0.86 31.57
N CYS A 755 -27.45 -0.26 32.09
CA CYS A 755 -28.19 -1.10 33.02
C CYS A 755 -27.58 -1.07 34.41
N LEU A 756 -28.41 -0.85 35.42
CA LEU A 756 -28.01 -0.86 36.82
C LEU A 756 -28.73 -1.99 37.55
N ARG A 757 -27.96 -2.79 38.29
CA ARG A 757 -28.51 -3.82 39.17
C ARG A 757 -28.89 -3.22 40.52
N GLU A 758 -30.17 -3.24 40.85
CA GLU A 758 -30.64 -2.82 42.17
C GLU A 758 -30.34 -3.93 43.20
N ARG A 759 -29.64 -3.56 44.27
CA ARG A 759 -29.39 -4.46 45.40
C ARG A 759 -30.57 -4.45 46.36
N CYS A 760 -30.81 -5.60 47.00
CA CYS A 760 -31.86 -5.70 48.00
C CYS A 760 -31.42 -5.13 49.35
N GLU A 761 -31.49 -3.80 49.48
CA GLU A 761 -31.07 -3.08 50.69
C GLU A 761 -32.26 -2.63 51.56
N TRP A 762 -31.96 -2.28 52.82
CA TRP A 762 -32.98 -1.83 53.79
C TRP A 762 -33.83 -0.67 53.27
N LYS A 763 -33.27 0.25 52.48
CA LYS A 763 -33.98 1.39 51.87
C LYS A 763 -35.11 0.92 50.94
N ASN A 764 -34.82 -0.07 50.08
CA ASN A 764 -35.77 -0.63 49.12
C ASN A 764 -36.82 -1.49 49.85
N CYS A 765 -36.40 -2.23 50.87
CA CYS A 765 -37.31 -2.97 51.74
C CYS A 765 -38.23 -2.08 52.58
N LYS A 766 -37.75 -0.91 53.01
CA LYS A 766 -38.55 0.08 53.75
C LYS A 766 -39.67 0.63 52.87
N MET A 767 -39.39 0.94 51.60
CA MET A 767 -40.42 1.31 50.61
C MET A 767 -41.47 0.19 50.43
N ILE A 768 -41.03 -1.07 50.30
CA ILE A 768 -41.97 -2.22 50.20
C ILE A 768 -42.85 -2.33 51.45
N PHE A 769 -42.31 -2.13 52.66
CA PHE A 769 -43.09 -2.15 53.90
C PHE A 769 -44.03 -0.95 54.03
N GLU A 770 -43.63 0.25 53.60
CA GLU A 770 -44.45 1.46 53.62
C GLU A 770 -45.62 1.37 52.62
N LEU A 771 -45.37 0.89 51.40
CA LEU A 771 -46.41 0.61 50.40
C LEU A 771 -47.38 -0.49 50.85
N ARG A 772 -46.93 -1.44 51.67
CA ARG A 772 -47.80 -2.45 52.28
C ARG A 772 -48.72 -1.84 53.35
N LYS A 773 -48.20 -0.85 54.10
CA LYS A 773 -48.97 -0.10 55.09
C LYS A 773 -50.04 0.77 54.42
N SER A 774 -49.79 1.28 53.21
CA SER A 774 -50.78 2.02 52.42
C SER A 774 -51.78 1.12 51.69
N LYS A 775 -51.36 -0.01 51.08
CA LYS A 775 -52.26 -0.97 50.41
C LYS A 775 -53.17 -1.75 51.38
N SER A 776 -52.78 -1.90 52.65
CA SER A 776 -53.64 -2.49 53.70
C SER A 776 -54.95 -1.71 53.95
N ARG A 777 -55.07 -0.46 53.46
CA ARG A 777 -56.32 0.32 53.51
C ARG A 777 -57.30 0.03 52.37
N ASN A 778 -56.85 -0.58 51.26
CA ASN A 778 -57.67 -0.73 50.03
C ASN A 778 -57.91 -2.19 49.58
N ASN A 779 -57.78 -3.17 50.48
CA ASN A 779 -58.22 -4.57 50.34
C ASN A 779 -58.01 -5.27 48.96
N LYS A 780 -56.90 -5.01 48.27
CA LYS A 780 -56.47 -5.81 47.10
C LYS A 780 -55.42 -6.85 47.52
N LYS A 781 -55.80 -8.13 47.55
CA LYS A 781 -54.92 -9.29 47.73
C LYS A 781 -54.33 -9.74 46.40
N SER A 782 -53.41 -8.95 45.83
CA SER A 782 -52.39 -9.49 44.92
C SER A 782 -51.13 -8.63 45.05
N PHE A 783 -50.02 -9.28 45.36
CA PHE A 783 -48.67 -8.71 45.25
C PHE A 783 -48.02 -9.48 44.11
N PRO A 784 -47.83 -8.89 42.92
CA PRO A 784 -47.08 -9.55 41.87
C PRO A 784 -45.59 -9.38 42.13
N GLU A 785 -44.79 -10.17 41.42
CA GLU A 785 -43.34 -10.16 41.31
C GLU A 785 -42.82 -8.81 40.77
N GLU A 786 -43.07 -7.70 41.48
CA GLU A 786 -42.83 -6.32 41.02
C GLU A 786 -41.52 -5.70 41.51
N TYR A 787 -40.78 -6.35 42.39
CA TYR A 787 -39.58 -5.77 43.00
C TYR A 787 -38.44 -6.78 43.05
N CYS A 788 -37.21 -6.26 43.00
CA CYS A 788 -36.00 -7.09 43.06
C CYS A 788 -35.88 -7.92 44.36
N CYS A 789 -36.51 -7.46 45.44
CA CYS A 789 -36.53 -8.09 46.75
C CYS A 789 -37.81 -8.88 47.01
N THR A 790 -37.69 -10.07 47.55
CA THR A 790 -38.83 -10.75 48.15
C THR A 790 -39.18 -10.16 49.52
N ILE A 791 -40.46 -10.26 49.91
CA ILE A 791 -40.93 -9.86 51.25
C ILE A 791 -40.18 -10.63 52.36
N LYS A 792 -39.79 -11.87 52.08
CA LYS A 792 -39.08 -12.73 53.04
C LYS A 792 -37.66 -12.20 53.29
N GLU A 793 -36.94 -11.81 52.24
CA GLU A 793 -35.64 -11.13 52.35
C GLU A 793 -35.76 -9.80 53.09
N CYS A 794 -36.74 -8.97 52.76
CA CYS A 794 -36.93 -7.69 53.46
C CYS A 794 -37.26 -7.84 54.94
N ARG A 795 -37.97 -8.91 55.34
CA ARG A 795 -38.23 -9.23 56.75
C ARG A 795 -36.96 -9.68 57.47
N ARG A 796 -36.09 -10.44 56.81
CA ARG A 796 -34.78 -10.83 57.35
C ARG A 796 -33.87 -9.62 57.54
N ILE A 797 -33.79 -8.74 56.55
CA ILE A 797 -33.01 -7.49 56.65
C ILE A 797 -33.55 -6.60 57.79
N ARG A 798 -34.87 -6.48 57.94
CA ARG A 798 -35.50 -5.78 59.09
C ARG A 798 -35.06 -6.35 60.44
N HIS A 799 -35.01 -7.68 60.53
CA HIS A 799 -34.68 -8.37 61.75
C HIS A 799 -33.20 -8.16 62.11
N ARG A 800 -32.30 -8.32 61.14
CA ARG A 800 -30.87 -8.03 61.31
C ARG A 800 -30.63 -6.58 61.76
N LYS A 801 -31.29 -5.61 61.11
CA LYS A 801 -31.17 -4.20 61.49
C LYS A 801 -31.67 -3.89 62.91
N LYS A 802 -32.76 -4.54 63.33
CA LYS A 802 -33.27 -4.44 64.72
C LYS A 802 -32.33 -5.04 65.75
N LEU A 803 -31.58 -6.08 65.37
CA LEU A 803 -30.55 -6.67 66.22
C LEU A 803 -29.33 -5.74 66.32
N GLU A 804 -28.91 -5.15 65.21
CA GLU A 804 -27.83 -4.14 65.14
C GLU A 804 -28.19 -2.87 65.95
N GLU A 805 -29.40 -2.34 65.82
CA GLU A 805 -29.89 -1.16 66.58
C GLU A 805 -30.06 -1.45 68.08
N ARG A 806 -30.32 -2.71 68.47
CA ARG A 806 -30.33 -3.13 69.88
C ARG A 806 -28.92 -3.32 70.44
N ALA A 807 -27.95 -3.69 69.60
CA ALA A 807 -26.54 -3.78 69.98
C ALA A 807 -25.93 -2.39 70.16
N SER A 808 -26.30 -1.39 69.33
CA SER A 808 -25.79 -0.01 69.47
C SER A 808 -26.38 0.77 70.65
N HIS A 809 -27.52 0.37 71.20
CA HIS A 809 -28.11 0.96 72.42
C HIS A 809 -27.58 0.33 73.72
N LYS A 810 -26.72 -0.69 73.64
CA LYS A 810 -26.03 -1.31 74.77
C LYS A 810 -24.55 -0.92 74.88
N GLN A 811 -24.09 0.03 74.05
CA GLN A 811 -22.76 0.67 74.15
C GLN A 811 -22.86 2.03 74.80
#